data_AF-A0A944W0M0-F1
#
_entry.id   AF-A0A944W0M0-F1
#
_cell.length_a   1.000
_cell.length_b   1.000
_cell.length_c   1.000
_cell.angle_alpha   90.00
_cell.angle_beta   90.00
_cell.angle_gamma   90.00
#
_symmetry.space_group_name_H-M   'P 1'
#
loop_
_entity.id
_entity.type
_entity.pdbx_description
1 polymer ?
#
loop_
_entity_poly.entity_id
_entity_poly.type
_entity_poly.pdbx_seq_one_letter_code
_entity_poly.pdbx_strand_id
1 'polypeptide(L)'
;MAAVYEAHVESLARQTRTTETSNLANAIAEELSVLASSVDDMDEYYLGMERILSMALPFERLSLAIVAPTGRSYTHVYTSGEPVGGWRVGDTVQRSDSSTWRGLDLRVPVVMQDEAAAGRYKSLLAIPVVSGNKVVAGLNLRHSDPNAYDDQHLGLARTVAESLAAPLSYLPLYVGLVKKAAHADVIAEIGRLVSSVTEIGEVYSQFAGIVGELIDFDRLSISAIGPNSGALEVLYVDGVAFPGREHGAVRDTRGTLVGSALEQGRVVALDGDSLRASWPGADDLLRAGLQSIMAAPLMIEGVPVGAMLMAKKSPEGYIPEHLALAGRIASQISGLVAAELRRKDQDRDVAEKEALGDLARKAGSSLDISEVYDSVSSNLATLIPHDSFVIGSVNLEARTVVCNYSSDESEFQGREIEIDDPYFWLSLDLGYPWAYRATDVLKDMNSRDQIPGMAEGGLYPTLVIPLRQNGKSVAVLVAQSLQKNAYDERIIALAGRVGSHLQGAIANAAVHRRSVELAREHEVRLKLEAENLELIGAAQARSEFLSNVSHELRTPLTTVSSLTSSLAKTVNVTGSEREQTILKRVRGATGRLKEVVDALLNVSELDAGKSNLDWAPINLRSVLVKLVDRFENSESERSVRIDAKITDIPLPICGDAAKLEQAISNVLDNAVRYSDSGSGVRFDVGIDGDAVCISIVNSGSSLSDDQIIQVTKPFYRADNLATRSESGVGVGLAISKAIVELHEGSLLVGAIPEGGMRADILIPLSHG
;
A
#
# COMPACT_ATOMS: atom_id res chain seq x y z
N MET A 1 50.57 50.18 -50.63
CA MET A 1 50.29 51.25 -49.65
C MET A 1 51.41 51.40 -48.62
N ALA A 2 51.90 50.32 -47.99
CA ALA A 2 53.04 50.38 -47.04
C ALA A 2 54.30 51.09 -47.58
N ALA A 3 54.69 50.84 -48.84
CA ALA A 3 55.88 51.47 -49.45
C ALA A 3 55.72 52.97 -49.78
N VAL A 4 54.48 53.46 -49.94
CA VAL A 4 54.19 54.90 -50.14
C VAL A 4 54.15 55.61 -48.78
N TYR A 5 53.72 54.91 -47.73
CA TYR A 5 53.71 55.39 -46.35
C TYR A 5 55.14 55.52 -45.79
N GLU A 6 56.02 54.52 -45.99
CA GLU A 6 57.43 54.59 -45.57
C GLU A 6 58.20 55.74 -46.24
N ALA A 7 57.95 56.00 -47.52
CA ALA A 7 58.58 57.10 -48.24
C ALA A 7 58.12 58.49 -47.74
N HIS A 8 56.87 58.60 -47.27
CA HIS A 8 56.34 59.83 -46.69
C HIS A 8 56.90 60.07 -45.27
N VAL A 9 57.03 58.99 -44.49
CA VAL A 9 57.63 59.00 -43.14
C VAL A 9 59.11 59.38 -43.18
N GLU A 10 59.89 58.88 -44.15
CA GLU A 10 61.28 59.29 -44.34
C GLU A 10 61.43 60.74 -44.82
N SER A 11 60.46 61.24 -45.60
CA SER A 11 60.41 62.63 -46.06
C SER A 11 60.18 63.60 -44.90
N LEU A 12 59.29 63.23 -43.97
CA LEU A 12 58.99 63.99 -42.76
C LEU A 12 60.18 64.07 -41.80
N ALA A 13 60.91 62.97 -41.63
CA ALA A 13 62.14 62.93 -40.81
C ALA A 13 63.27 63.85 -41.35
N ARG A 14 63.24 64.22 -42.63
CA ARG A 14 64.24 65.12 -43.27
C ARG A 14 63.88 66.60 -43.23
N GLN A 15 62.61 66.97 -43.00
CA GLN A 15 62.16 68.37 -43.06
C GLN A 15 62.28 69.14 -41.73
N THR A 16 62.62 68.48 -40.63
CA THR A 16 62.87 69.10 -39.33
C THR A 16 64.31 69.58 -39.20
N ARG A 17 64.59 70.81 -39.69
CA ARG A 17 65.61 71.73 -39.12
C ARG A 17 65.13 73.19 -39.24
N THR A 18 64.86 73.80 -38.08
CA THR A 18 64.45 75.18 -37.77
C THR A 18 63.04 75.62 -38.22
N THR A 19 62.21 76.04 -37.24
CA THR A 19 60.72 76.20 -37.23
C THR A 19 59.95 74.89 -36.95
N GLU A 20 60.47 74.05 -36.05
CA GLU A 20 60.21 72.61 -36.06
C GLU A 20 59.02 72.11 -35.24
N THR A 21 58.67 72.75 -34.13
CA THR A 21 57.66 72.17 -33.19
C THR A 21 56.22 72.29 -33.69
N SER A 22 55.83 73.41 -34.32
CA SER A 22 54.45 73.58 -34.83
C SER A 22 54.18 72.76 -36.10
N ASN A 23 55.19 72.56 -36.95
CA ASN A 23 55.04 71.76 -38.17
C ASN A 23 54.99 70.27 -37.86
N LEU A 24 55.84 69.80 -36.92
CA LEU A 24 55.81 68.42 -36.44
C LEU A 24 54.48 68.08 -35.75
N ALA A 25 53.99 68.98 -34.88
CA ALA A 25 52.71 68.80 -34.20
C ALA A 25 51.52 68.73 -35.18
N ASN A 26 51.50 69.56 -36.22
CA ASN A 26 50.47 69.52 -37.26
C ASN A 26 50.53 68.24 -38.11
N ALA A 27 51.72 67.76 -38.46
CA ALA A 27 51.87 66.53 -39.21
C ALA A 27 51.41 65.30 -38.42
N ILE A 28 51.74 65.25 -37.12
CA ILE A 28 51.26 64.19 -36.21
C ILE A 28 49.74 64.24 -36.06
N ALA A 29 49.17 65.45 -35.93
CA ALA A 29 47.74 65.63 -35.88
C ALA A 29 47.03 65.12 -37.15
N GLU A 30 47.62 65.37 -38.32
CA GLU A 30 47.10 64.90 -39.60
C GLU A 30 47.19 63.37 -39.72
N GLU A 31 48.33 62.75 -39.37
CA GLU A 31 48.47 61.29 -39.38
C GLU A 31 47.53 60.60 -38.38
N LEU A 32 47.40 61.12 -37.16
CA LEU A 32 46.45 60.59 -36.16
C LEU A 32 44.99 60.72 -36.63
N SER A 33 44.65 61.82 -37.32
CA SER A 33 43.32 62.01 -37.89
C SER A 33 43.04 61.04 -39.06
N VAL A 34 44.03 60.78 -39.92
CA VAL A 34 43.92 59.80 -41.01
C VAL A 34 43.74 58.40 -40.42
N LEU A 35 44.58 58.02 -39.45
CA LEU A 35 44.49 56.74 -38.74
C LEU A 35 43.12 56.55 -38.09
N ALA A 36 42.55 57.58 -37.47
CA ALA A 36 41.21 57.51 -36.88
C ALA A 36 40.07 57.31 -37.90
N SER A 37 40.28 57.69 -39.16
CA SER A 37 39.25 57.63 -40.20
C SER A 37 39.23 56.32 -40.99
N SER A 38 40.26 55.48 -40.84
CA SER A 38 40.54 54.37 -41.76
C SER A 38 40.48 52.98 -41.13
N VAL A 39 39.91 52.83 -39.92
CA VAL A 39 40.12 51.61 -39.14
C VAL A 39 38.83 50.83 -38.84
N ASP A 40 38.82 49.58 -39.29
CA ASP A 40 37.87 48.52 -38.93
C ASP A 40 38.37 47.62 -37.77
N ASP A 41 39.67 47.70 -37.42
CA ASP A 41 40.34 46.90 -36.37
C ASP A 41 41.04 47.76 -35.30
N MET A 42 40.54 47.71 -34.07
CA MET A 42 41.07 48.50 -32.96
C MET A 42 42.53 48.19 -32.58
N ASP A 43 43.02 46.97 -32.83
CA ASP A 43 44.40 46.62 -32.52
C ASP A 43 45.38 47.30 -33.49
N GLU A 44 45.01 47.40 -34.77
CA GLU A 44 45.76 48.18 -35.76
C GLU A 44 45.74 49.68 -35.43
N TYR A 45 44.59 50.20 -34.95
CA TYR A 45 44.50 51.59 -34.50
C TYR A 45 45.48 51.89 -33.36
N TYR A 46 45.52 51.04 -32.33
CA TYR A 46 46.40 51.29 -31.18
C TYR A 46 47.88 51.16 -31.53
N LEU A 47 48.25 50.18 -32.36
CA LEU A 47 49.63 49.99 -32.81
C LEU A 47 50.09 51.12 -33.72
N GLY A 48 49.21 51.60 -34.61
CA GLY A 48 49.45 52.79 -35.43
C GLY A 48 49.65 54.04 -34.58
N MET A 49 48.81 54.24 -33.56
CA MET A 49 48.91 55.35 -32.63
C MET A 49 50.25 55.30 -31.87
N GLU A 50 50.64 54.14 -31.34
CA GLU A 50 51.95 53.99 -30.67
C GLU A 50 53.10 54.37 -31.61
N ARG A 51 53.08 53.86 -32.85
CA ARG A 51 54.11 54.15 -33.85
C ARG A 51 54.22 55.65 -34.12
N ILE A 52 53.11 56.33 -34.38
CA ILE A 52 53.09 57.78 -34.65
C ILE A 52 53.62 58.56 -33.44
N LEU A 53 53.18 58.21 -32.23
CA LEU A 53 53.63 58.91 -31.02
C LEU A 53 55.12 58.69 -30.74
N SER A 54 55.65 57.49 -31.03
CA SER A 54 57.06 57.18 -30.81
C SER A 54 58.02 58.00 -31.67
N MET A 55 57.52 58.57 -32.77
CA MET A 55 58.30 59.46 -33.65
C MET A 55 58.53 60.84 -33.03
N ALA A 56 57.78 61.20 -31.99
CA ALA A 56 57.70 62.59 -31.55
C ALA A 56 57.77 62.79 -30.03
N LEU A 57 57.43 61.77 -29.25
CA LEU A 57 57.53 61.77 -27.79
C LEU A 57 58.48 60.65 -27.34
N PRO A 58 59.48 60.91 -26.49
CA PRO A 58 60.36 59.88 -25.97
C PRO A 58 59.63 59.06 -24.91
N PHE A 59 59.27 57.82 -25.24
CA PHE A 59 58.70 56.89 -24.27
C PHE A 59 59.17 55.46 -24.53
N GLU A 60 59.29 54.70 -23.45
CA GLU A 60 59.55 53.26 -23.50
C GLU A 60 58.26 52.45 -23.30
N ARG A 61 57.23 53.10 -22.76
CA ARG A 61 55.96 52.46 -22.46
C ARG A 61 54.78 53.39 -22.64
N LEU A 62 53.78 52.92 -23.37
CA LEU A 62 52.50 53.58 -23.56
C LEU A 62 51.40 52.78 -22.87
N SER A 63 50.45 53.50 -22.27
CA SER A 63 49.18 52.93 -21.80
C SER A 63 48.04 53.89 -22.08
N LEU A 64 46.94 53.36 -22.62
CA LEU A 64 45.73 54.09 -22.92
C LEU A 64 44.58 53.55 -22.07
N ALA A 65 43.86 54.45 -21.42
CA ALA A 65 42.66 54.14 -20.67
C ALA A 65 41.49 55.02 -21.14
N ILE A 66 40.32 54.40 -21.33
CA ILE A 66 39.10 55.10 -21.70
C ILE A 66 38.31 55.42 -20.44
N VAL A 67 37.93 56.68 -20.27
CA VAL A 67 37.14 57.11 -19.11
C VAL A 67 35.68 56.77 -19.33
N ALA A 68 35.06 56.10 -18.36
CA ALA A 68 33.64 55.77 -18.42
C ALA A 68 32.79 57.06 -18.55
N PRO A 69 31.60 57.01 -19.18
CA PRO A 69 30.73 58.19 -19.33
C PRO A 69 30.36 58.88 -18.00
N THR A 70 30.36 58.12 -16.90
CA THR A 70 30.12 58.59 -15.54
C THR A 70 31.30 59.37 -14.95
N GLY A 71 32.49 59.24 -15.53
CA GLY A 71 33.74 59.83 -15.06
C GLY A 71 34.33 59.19 -13.80
N ARG A 72 33.72 58.10 -13.29
CA ARG A 72 34.08 57.48 -12.00
C ARG A 72 35.08 56.33 -12.13
N SER A 73 35.17 55.73 -13.31
CA SER A 73 36.10 54.64 -13.61
C SER A 73 36.70 54.83 -14.98
N TYR A 74 37.76 54.09 -15.26
CA TYR A 74 38.34 54.00 -16.60
C TYR A 74 38.69 52.55 -16.90
N THR A 75 38.65 52.18 -18.18
CA THR A 75 39.00 50.85 -18.67
C THR A 75 40.32 50.92 -19.43
N HIS A 76 41.29 50.09 -19.06
CA HIS A 76 42.54 49.95 -19.81
C HIS A 76 42.23 49.29 -21.15
N VAL A 77 42.52 49.98 -22.25
CA VAL A 77 42.22 49.47 -23.59
C VAL A 77 43.47 49.11 -24.37
N TYR A 78 44.62 49.64 -23.97
CA TYR A 78 45.88 49.33 -24.65
C TYR A 78 47.09 49.57 -23.74
N THR A 79 48.11 48.74 -23.92
CA THR A 79 49.44 49.00 -23.36
C THR A 79 50.52 48.34 -24.21
N SER A 80 51.68 48.98 -24.34
CA SER A 80 52.74 48.46 -25.20
C SER A 80 53.70 47.51 -24.50
N GLY A 81 53.46 46.19 -24.62
CA GLY A 81 54.25 45.12 -23.98
C GLY A 81 53.62 44.59 -22.68
N GLU A 82 54.39 44.10 -21.71
CA GLU A 82 53.86 43.60 -20.41
C GLU A 82 53.31 44.67 -19.46
N PRO A 83 52.04 44.57 -19.00
CA PRO A 83 51.37 45.61 -18.22
C PRO A 83 52.14 46.08 -16.96
N VAL A 84 52.15 47.40 -16.74
CA VAL A 84 52.83 48.04 -15.60
C VAL A 84 51.82 48.29 -14.47
N GLY A 85 52.14 47.85 -13.26
CA GLY A 85 51.29 48.06 -12.07
C GLY A 85 50.18 47.02 -11.89
N GLY A 86 50.27 45.86 -12.55
CA GLY A 86 49.33 44.74 -12.38
C GLY A 86 48.07 44.79 -13.23
N TRP A 87 47.70 45.95 -13.76
CA TRP A 87 46.49 46.17 -14.56
C TRP A 87 46.65 45.71 -16.01
N ARG A 88 45.77 44.83 -16.49
CA ARG A 88 45.74 44.27 -17.83
C ARG A 88 44.79 45.06 -18.75
N VAL A 89 44.96 44.87 -20.07
CA VAL A 89 43.96 45.33 -21.04
C VAL A 89 42.62 44.65 -20.73
N GLY A 90 41.55 45.44 -20.65
CA GLY A 90 40.22 45.02 -20.24
C GLY A 90 39.83 45.41 -18.82
N ASP A 91 40.82 45.60 -17.93
CA ASP A 91 40.60 45.92 -16.52
C ASP A 91 39.92 47.29 -16.38
N THR A 92 38.93 47.36 -15.51
CA THR A 92 38.23 48.61 -15.18
C THR A 92 38.57 48.99 -13.76
N VAL A 93 39.16 50.17 -13.60
CA VAL A 93 39.70 50.65 -12.33
C VAL A 93 38.89 51.85 -11.87
N GLN A 94 38.54 51.90 -10.58
CA GLN A 94 37.90 53.07 -10.01
C GLN A 94 38.91 54.21 -9.94
N ARG A 95 38.44 55.43 -10.24
CA ARG A 95 39.28 56.63 -10.29
C ARG A 95 39.95 56.94 -8.94
N SER A 96 39.38 56.50 -7.82
CA SER A 96 39.95 56.63 -6.47
C SER A 96 41.19 55.78 -6.22
N ASP A 97 41.36 54.69 -6.97
CA ASP A 97 42.26 53.60 -6.60
C ASP A 97 43.60 53.64 -7.35
N SER A 98 43.84 54.68 -8.15
CA SER A 98 45.07 54.83 -8.92
C SER A 98 45.76 56.18 -8.73
N SER A 99 47.03 56.11 -8.35
CA SER A 99 47.94 57.24 -8.28
C SER A 99 48.35 57.75 -9.66
N THR A 100 48.43 56.85 -10.65
CA THR A 100 48.99 57.10 -12.00
C THR A 100 48.09 57.93 -12.89
N TRP A 101 46.83 58.11 -12.49
CA TRP A 101 45.81 58.81 -13.27
C TRP A 101 45.25 60.06 -12.57
N ARG A 102 45.87 60.48 -11.45
CA ARG A 102 45.59 61.78 -10.79
C ARG A 102 45.79 62.98 -11.72
N GLY A 103 46.68 62.87 -12.70
CA GLY A 103 46.88 63.88 -13.75
C GLY A 103 45.66 64.15 -14.62
N LEU A 104 44.71 63.20 -14.72
CA LEU A 104 43.48 63.39 -15.50
C LEU A 104 42.58 64.50 -14.93
N ASP A 105 42.66 64.78 -13.63
CA ASP A 105 41.91 65.86 -12.99
C ASP A 105 42.36 67.25 -13.47
N LEU A 106 43.62 67.38 -13.90
CA LEU A 106 44.21 68.65 -14.33
C LEU A 106 43.77 69.07 -15.73
N ARG A 107 43.24 68.13 -16.54
CA ARG A 107 42.75 68.36 -17.93
C ARG A 107 43.79 68.97 -18.88
N VAL A 108 45.05 69.00 -18.46
CA VAL A 108 46.20 69.42 -19.26
C VAL A 108 47.32 68.39 -19.09
N PRO A 109 48.18 68.20 -20.12
CA PRO A 109 49.33 67.31 -20.00
C PRO A 109 50.21 67.70 -18.81
N VAL A 110 50.68 66.69 -18.07
CA VAL A 110 51.51 66.90 -16.87
C VAL A 110 52.62 65.84 -16.80
N VAL A 111 53.80 66.28 -16.38
CA VAL A 111 54.92 65.38 -16.08
C VAL A 111 54.92 65.09 -14.58
N MET A 112 55.02 63.80 -14.23
CA MET A 112 55.02 63.29 -12.87
C MET A 112 56.16 62.29 -12.68
N GLN A 113 56.58 62.10 -11.42
CA GLN A 113 57.44 60.97 -11.05
C GLN A 113 56.59 59.69 -11.02
N ASP A 114 57.05 58.61 -11.63
CA ASP A 114 56.27 57.37 -11.71
C ASP A 114 56.45 56.48 -10.48
N GLU A 115 55.57 56.66 -9.49
CA GLU A 115 55.56 55.86 -8.26
C GLU A 115 54.98 54.45 -8.45
N ALA A 116 54.28 54.18 -9.57
CA ALA A 116 53.50 52.96 -9.77
C ALA A 116 54.33 51.79 -10.36
N ALA A 117 55.55 52.04 -10.84
CA ALA A 117 56.35 51.09 -11.61
C ALA A 117 57.46 50.36 -10.83
N ALA A 118 57.40 50.33 -9.49
CA ALA A 118 58.39 49.68 -8.62
C ALA A 118 59.87 50.05 -8.95
N GLY A 119 60.11 51.28 -9.43
CA GLY A 119 61.44 51.81 -9.73
C GLY A 119 61.97 51.58 -11.16
N ARG A 120 61.21 50.92 -12.05
CA ARG A 120 61.64 50.69 -13.45
C ARG A 120 61.54 51.95 -14.32
N TYR A 121 60.46 52.71 -14.18
CA TYR A 121 60.27 53.98 -14.87
C TYR A 121 60.40 55.12 -13.86
N LYS A 122 61.01 56.24 -14.28
CA LYS A 122 61.31 57.36 -13.38
C LYS A 122 60.54 58.63 -13.74
N SER A 123 60.04 58.74 -14.97
CA SER A 123 59.15 59.82 -15.37
C SER A 123 57.91 59.28 -16.10
N LEU A 124 56.80 60.00 -15.93
CA LEU A 124 55.52 59.76 -16.57
C LEU A 124 54.99 61.07 -17.15
N LEU A 125 54.72 61.10 -18.45
CA LEU A 125 53.93 62.12 -19.10
C LEU A 125 52.48 61.63 -19.20
N ALA A 126 51.62 62.21 -18.37
CA ALA A 126 50.19 61.94 -18.36
C ALA A 126 49.46 62.96 -19.24
N ILE A 127 48.76 62.46 -20.25
CA ILE A 127 48.12 63.23 -21.31
C ILE A 127 46.60 62.99 -21.22
N PRO A 128 45.83 63.90 -20.60
CA PRO A 128 44.39 63.82 -20.60
C PRO A 128 43.83 64.21 -21.97
N VAL A 129 43.02 63.33 -22.56
CA VAL A 129 42.28 63.61 -23.79
C VAL A 129 40.92 64.18 -23.41
N VAL A 130 40.68 65.42 -23.80
CA VAL A 130 39.47 66.18 -23.43
C VAL A 130 38.61 66.41 -24.65
N SER A 131 37.34 66.01 -24.58
CA SER A 131 36.33 66.31 -25.60
C SER A 131 35.22 67.14 -24.98
N GLY A 132 35.01 68.35 -25.51
CA GLY A 132 34.17 69.36 -24.87
C GLY A 132 34.70 69.72 -23.47
N ASN A 133 33.92 69.43 -22.42
CA ASN A 133 34.29 69.73 -21.03
C ASN A 133 34.57 68.47 -20.18
N LYS A 134 34.76 67.31 -20.83
CA LYS A 134 34.96 66.01 -20.18
C LYS A 134 36.25 65.36 -20.64
N VAL A 135 36.96 64.74 -19.71
CA VAL A 135 38.07 63.83 -20.02
C VAL A 135 37.48 62.52 -20.54
N VAL A 136 37.80 62.15 -21.76
CA VAL A 136 37.27 60.94 -22.43
C VAL A 136 38.27 59.80 -22.45
N ALA A 137 39.56 60.11 -22.41
CA ALA A 137 40.62 59.13 -22.30
C ALA A 137 41.83 59.72 -21.57
N GLY A 138 42.69 58.82 -21.12
CA GLY A 138 43.99 59.14 -20.56
C GLY A 138 45.06 58.36 -21.29
N LEU A 139 46.12 59.05 -21.71
CA LEU A 139 47.30 58.45 -22.29
C LEU A 139 48.49 58.68 -21.35
N ASN A 140 49.19 57.60 -21.00
CA ASN A 140 50.31 57.63 -20.07
C ASN A 140 51.55 57.11 -20.78
N LEU A 141 52.55 57.99 -20.93
CA LEU A 141 53.83 57.72 -21.56
C LEU A 141 54.92 57.68 -20.49
N ARG A 142 55.62 56.56 -20.34
CA ARG A 142 56.65 56.38 -19.30
C ARG A 142 58.04 56.27 -19.91
N HIS A 143 59.01 56.74 -19.15
CA HIS A 143 60.42 56.68 -19.52
C HIS A 143 61.31 56.39 -18.30
N SER A 144 62.44 55.70 -18.52
CA SER A 144 63.38 55.35 -17.45
C SER A 144 64.26 56.52 -16.98
N ASP A 145 64.40 57.57 -17.80
CA ASP A 145 65.03 58.85 -17.44
C ASP A 145 64.05 59.76 -16.67
N PRO A 146 64.38 60.25 -15.46
CA PRO A 146 63.53 61.17 -14.70
C PRO A 146 63.31 62.53 -15.38
N ASN A 147 64.15 62.93 -16.34
CA ASN A 147 64.09 64.21 -17.04
C ASN A 147 63.77 64.06 -18.54
N ALA A 148 63.12 62.95 -18.92
CA ALA A 148 62.82 62.64 -20.32
C ALA A 148 61.89 63.66 -21.02
N TYR A 149 61.09 64.39 -20.24
CA TYR A 149 60.06 65.29 -20.74
C TYR A 149 60.36 66.73 -20.34
N ASP A 150 60.23 67.64 -21.31
CA ASP A 150 60.40 69.08 -21.15
C ASP A 150 59.16 69.85 -21.64
N ASP A 151 59.23 71.18 -21.65
CA ASP A 151 58.13 72.05 -22.10
C ASP A 151 57.75 71.85 -23.59
N GLN A 152 58.70 71.44 -24.44
CA GLN A 152 58.41 71.14 -25.84
C GLN A 152 57.57 69.87 -25.96
N HIS A 153 57.91 68.84 -25.19
CA HIS A 153 57.13 67.60 -25.11
C HIS A 153 55.71 67.83 -24.54
N LEU A 154 55.56 68.72 -23.56
CA LEU A 154 54.25 69.13 -23.04
C LEU A 154 53.39 69.85 -24.09
N GLY A 155 54.01 70.73 -24.89
CA GLY A 155 53.34 71.40 -26.01
C GLY A 155 52.83 70.42 -27.05
N LEU A 156 53.68 69.46 -27.45
CA LEU A 156 53.31 68.43 -28.40
C LEU A 156 52.22 67.48 -27.86
N ALA A 157 52.31 67.09 -26.58
CA ALA A 157 51.31 66.28 -25.90
C ALA A 157 49.91 66.94 -25.91
N ARG A 158 49.84 68.27 -25.87
CA ARG A 158 48.57 69.00 -25.98
C ARG A 158 47.97 68.84 -27.37
N THR A 159 48.77 68.99 -28.43
CA THR A 159 48.28 68.77 -29.80
C THR A 159 47.80 67.33 -30.00
N VAL A 160 48.57 66.35 -29.50
CA VAL A 160 48.16 64.94 -29.53
C VAL A 160 46.82 64.73 -28.82
N ALA A 161 46.64 65.33 -27.63
CA ALA A 161 45.39 65.23 -26.88
C ALA A 161 44.19 65.81 -27.66
N GLU A 162 44.38 66.93 -28.35
CA GLU A 162 43.34 67.57 -29.17
C GLU A 162 42.97 66.72 -30.39
N SER A 163 43.96 66.15 -31.09
CA SER A 163 43.73 65.29 -32.27
C SER A 163 43.05 63.98 -31.91
N LEU A 164 43.35 63.42 -30.73
CA LEU A 164 42.73 62.18 -30.24
C LEU A 164 41.35 62.39 -29.60
N ALA A 165 40.91 63.63 -29.37
CA ALA A 165 39.66 63.90 -28.66
C ALA A 165 38.42 63.36 -29.38
N ALA A 166 38.26 63.64 -30.67
CA ALA A 166 37.10 63.20 -31.44
C ALA A 166 37.06 61.67 -31.63
N PRO A 167 38.13 61.00 -32.07
CA PRO A 167 38.14 59.54 -32.24
C PRO A 167 37.89 58.78 -30.93
N LEU A 168 38.54 59.19 -29.84
CA LEU A 168 38.42 58.50 -28.56
C LEU A 168 37.10 58.78 -27.82
N SER A 169 36.31 59.79 -28.24
CA SER A 169 35.00 60.09 -27.64
C SER A 169 33.94 59.01 -27.89
N TYR A 170 34.06 58.24 -28.97
CA TYR A 170 33.13 57.18 -29.34
C TYR A 170 33.49 55.81 -28.74
N LEU A 171 34.75 55.62 -28.33
CA LEU A 171 35.24 54.36 -27.77
C LEU A 171 34.54 53.89 -26.49
N PRO A 172 34.17 54.74 -25.51
CA PRO A 172 33.43 54.25 -24.34
C PRO A 172 32.10 53.59 -24.70
N LEU A 173 31.40 54.12 -25.73
CA LEU A 173 30.16 53.55 -26.23
C LEU A 173 30.40 52.22 -26.93
N TYR A 174 31.43 52.15 -27.79
CA TYR A 174 31.84 50.94 -28.48
C TYR A 174 32.25 49.82 -27.51
N VAL A 175 33.14 50.11 -26.55
CA VAL A 175 33.55 49.16 -25.51
C VAL A 175 32.35 48.70 -24.68
N GLY A 176 31.42 49.60 -24.36
CA GLY A 176 30.18 49.26 -23.67
C GLY A 176 29.26 48.34 -24.49
N LEU A 177 29.18 48.54 -25.80
CA LEU A 177 28.41 47.69 -26.71
C LEU A 177 29.04 46.30 -26.87
N VAL A 178 30.36 46.22 -27.06
CA VAL A 178 31.09 44.95 -27.16
C VAL A 178 30.96 44.15 -25.87
N LYS A 179 31.13 44.77 -24.70
CA LYS A 179 30.91 44.09 -23.40
C LYS A 179 29.47 43.59 -23.25
N LYS A 180 28.47 44.39 -23.65
CA LYS A 180 27.07 43.96 -23.63
C LYS A 180 26.78 42.80 -24.58
N ALA A 181 27.38 42.80 -25.77
CA ALA A 181 27.25 41.73 -26.75
C ALA A 181 27.87 40.43 -26.22
N ALA A 182 29.11 40.49 -25.70
CA ALA A 182 29.77 39.33 -25.09
C ALA A 182 28.94 38.74 -23.93
N HIS A 183 28.40 39.59 -23.04
CA HIS A 183 27.51 39.10 -21.98
C HIS A 183 26.22 38.47 -22.54
N ALA A 184 25.65 39.01 -23.62
CA ALA A 184 24.45 38.45 -24.23
C ALA A 184 24.72 37.08 -24.87
N ASP A 185 25.88 36.89 -25.49
CA ASP A 185 26.29 35.62 -26.10
C ASP A 185 26.42 34.51 -25.06
N VAL A 186 27.09 34.79 -23.94
CA VAL A 186 27.24 33.82 -22.85
C VAL A 186 25.89 33.52 -22.16
N ILE A 187 25.02 34.52 -21.98
CA ILE A 187 23.65 34.27 -21.48
C ILE A 187 22.84 33.41 -22.46
N ALA A 188 22.98 33.63 -23.76
CA ALA A 188 22.33 32.81 -24.77
C ALA A 188 22.87 31.37 -24.79
N GLU A 189 24.16 31.19 -24.50
CA GLU A 189 24.76 29.88 -24.31
C GLU A 189 24.20 29.15 -23.08
N ILE A 190 24.08 29.85 -21.94
CA ILE A 190 23.38 29.33 -20.75
C ILE A 190 21.96 28.90 -21.12
N GLY A 191 21.22 29.74 -21.85
CA GLY A 191 19.86 29.43 -22.30
C GLY A 191 19.77 28.19 -23.19
N ARG A 192 20.72 28.02 -24.13
CA ARG A 192 20.83 26.81 -24.97
C ARG A 192 21.13 25.58 -24.14
N LEU A 193 22.10 25.67 -23.24
CA LEU A 193 22.51 24.58 -22.36
C LEU A 193 21.31 24.11 -21.51
N VAL A 194 20.64 25.05 -20.85
CA VAL A 194 19.43 24.83 -20.03
C VAL A 194 18.29 24.20 -20.83
N SER A 195 18.12 24.59 -22.10
CA SER A 195 17.04 24.07 -22.95
C SER A 195 17.33 22.69 -23.54
N SER A 196 18.60 22.28 -23.58
CA SER A 196 19.04 21.06 -24.29
C SER A 196 19.00 19.79 -23.43
N VAL A 197 18.80 19.92 -22.12
CA VAL A 197 18.99 18.80 -21.18
C VAL A 197 17.72 18.48 -20.41
N THR A 198 17.46 17.19 -20.25
CA THR A 198 16.33 16.62 -19.49
C THR A 198 16.61 16.42 -18.01
N GLU A 199 17.89 16.32 -17.62
CA GLU A 199 18.32 16.20 -16.21
C GLU A 199 19.26 17.32 -15.80
N ILE A 200 18.81 18.15 -14.86
CA ILE A 200 19.56 19.32 -14.41
C ILE A 200 20.92 18.94 -13.76
N GLY A 201 21.01 17.74 -13.18
CA GLY A 201 22.19 17.19 -12.52
C GLY A 201 23.44 17.08 -13.39
N GLU A 202 23.26 16.70 -14.66
CA GLU A 202 24.35 16.42 -15.61
C GLU A 202 25.03 17.68 -16.12
N VAL A 203 24.37 18.83 -15.96
CA VAL A 203 24.72 20.08 -16.62
C VAL A 203 25.37 21.06 -15.67
N TYR A 204 25.16 20.88 -14.36
CA TYR A 204 25.50 21.90 -13.40
C TYR A 204 26.99 22.26 -13.37
N SER A 205 27.88 21.30 -13.61
CA SER A 205 29.32 21.55 -13.70
C SER A 205 29.67 22.42 -14.92
N GLN A 206 29.07 22.14 -16.08
CA GLN A 206 29.23 22.98 -17.27
C GLN A 206 28.60 24.36 -17.07
N PHE A 207 27.43 24.42 -16.43
CA PHE A 207 26.78 25.68 -16.06
C PHE A 207 27.67 26.52 -15.14
N ALA A 208 28.26 25.94 -14.09
CA ALA A 208 29.18 26.64 -13.20
C ALA A 208 30.38 27.18 -13.96
N GLY A 209 30.97 26.39 -14.88
CA GLY A 209 32.05 26.83 -15.76
C GLY A 209 31.69 28.08 -16.57
N ILE A 210 30.56 28.05 -17.28
CA ILE A 210 30.09 29.17 -18.12
C ILE A 210 29.77 30.41 -17.28
N VAL A 211 29.14 30.23 -16.11
CA VAL A 211 28.83 31.34 -15.21
C VAL A 211 30.11 31.96 -14.63
N GLY A 212 31.14 31.13 -14.39
CA GLY A 212 32.46 31.56 -13.93
C GLY A 212 33.21 32.47 -14.92
N GLU A 213 32.89 32.40 -16.22
CA GLU A 213 33.43 33.33 -17.23
C GLU A 213 32.91 34.75 -17.06
N LEU A 214 31.77 34.92 -16.39
CA LEU A 214 31.11 36.23 -16.25
C LEU A 214 31.15 36.79 -14.83
N ILE A 215 31.07 35.93 -13.81
CA ILE A 215 31.07 36.32 -12.40
C ILE A 215 32.02 35.39 -11.65
N ASP A 216 33.01 35.98 -10.99
CA ASP A 216 33.94 35.23 -10.14
C ASP A 216 33.27 34.73 -8.84
N PHE A 217 33.50 33.47 -8.51
CA PHE A 217 33.01 32.82 -7.29
C PHE A 217 33.93 31.67 -6.84
N ASP A 218 34.03 31.46 -5.53
CA ASP A 218 34.63 30.26 -4.92
C ASP A 218 33.57 29.20 -4.58
N ARG A 219 32.30 29.59 -4.58
CA ARG A 219 31.16 28.69 -4.34
C ARG A 219 29.93 29.17 -5.11
N LEU A 220 29.29 28.23 -5.78
CA LEU A 220 27.97 28.39 -6.41
C LEU A 220 27.02 27.36 -5.81
N SER A 221 25.79 27.73 -5.51
CA SER A 221 24.75 26.75 -5.20
C SER A 221 23.39 27.16 -5.75
N ILE A 222 22.65 26.18 -6.26
CA ILE A 222 21.27 26.33 -6.71
C ILE A 222 20.38 25.57 -5.74
N SER A 223 19.30 26.20 -5.31
CA SER A 223 18.34 25.61 -4.38
C SER A 223 16.91 25.85 -4.85
N ALA A 224 16.03 24.92 -4.51
CA ALA A 224 14.62 24.95 -4.86
C ALA A 224 13.75 25.05 -3.60
N ILE A 225 12.64 25.77 -3.69
CA ILE A 225 11.68 25.86 -2.57
C ILE A 225 10.90 24.55 -2.50
N GLY A 226 11.00 23.88 -1.36
CA GLY A 226 10.23 22.68 -1.07
C GLY A 226 8.74 23.00 -0.85
N PRO A 227 7.83 22.07 -1.19
CA PRO A 227 6.39 22.33 -1.28
C PRO A 227 5.69 22.71 0.03
N ASN A 228 6.23 22.35 1.22
CA ASN A 228 5.47 22.38 2.48
C ASN A 228 5.98 23.33 3.58
N SER A 229 7.09 24.06 3.40
CA SER A 229 7.71 24.78 4.54
C SER A 229 8.43 26.10 4.23
N GLY A 230 8.52 26.50 2.96
CA GLY A 230 9.41 27.61 2.58
C GLY A 230 10.89 27.29 2.81
N ALA A 231 11.22 26.02 3.11
CA ALA A 231 12.58 25.54 3.19
C ALA A 231 13.15 25.34 1.79
N LEU A 232 14.43 25.63 1.63
CA LEU A 232 15.18 25.39 0.41
C LEU A 232 15.90 24.04 0.48
N GLU A 233 15.70 23.22 -0.55
CA GLU A 233 16.52 22.05 -0.82
C GLU A 233 17.66 22.44 -1.78
N VAL A 234 18.90 22.11 -1.43
CA VAL A 234 20.06 22.37 -2.28
C VAL A 234 20.11 21.34 -3.41
N LEU A 235 19.84 21.78 -4.63
CA LEU A 235 19.89 20.94 -5.83
C LEU A 235 21.29 20.81 -6.41
N TYR A 236 22.15 21.81 -6.20
CA TYR A 236 23.51 21.81 -6.72
C TYR A 236 24.46 22.65 -5.89
N VAL A 237 25.72 22.23 -5.87
CA VAL A 237 26.84 22.93 -5.27
C VAL A 237 28.08 22.75 -6.15
N ASP A 238 28.77 23.86 -6.41
CA ASP A 238 30.13 23.89 -6.94
C ASP A 238 31.06 24.63 -5.98
N GLY A 239 32.34 24.25 -5.96
CA GLY A 239 33.38 24.92 -5.19
C GLY A 239 33.44 24.51 -3.72
N VAL A 240 33.75 25.45 -2.82
CA VAL A 240 34.09 25.18 -1.41
C VAL A 240 32.99 24.39 -0.70
N ALA A 241 33.30 23.18 -0.20
CA ALA A 241 32.37 22.34 0.55
C ALA A 241 31.99 22.95 1.91
N PHE A 242 30.75 22.69 2.34
CA PHE A 242 30.16 23.38 3.48
C PHE A 242 29.14 22.51 4.22
N PRO A 243 29.39 22.15 5.50
CA PRO A 243 28.51 21.27 6.25
C PRO A 243 27.06 21.77 6.32
N GLY A 244 26.11 20.87 6.03
CA GLY A 244 24.68 21.21 6.03
C GLY A 244 24.24 22.15 4.91
N ARG A 245 25.05 22.30 3.86
CA ARG A 245 24.69 22.92 2.57
C ARG A 245 25.23 22.10 1.40
N GLU A 246 25.25 20.79 1.56
CA GLU A 246 25.59 19.84 0.51
C GLU A 246 24.36 19.57 -0.35
N HIS A 247 24.54 18.89 -1.49
CA HIS A 247 23.43 18.43 -2.31
C HIS A 247 22.41 17.63 -1.46
N GLY A 248 21.12 17.95 -1.58
CA GLY A 248 20.03 17.36 -0.81
C GLY A 248 19.79 17.97 0.58
N ALA A 249 20.63 18.91 1.05
CA ALA A 249 20.40 19.56 2.33
C ALA A 249 19.15 20.47 2.28
N VAL A 250 18.27 20.35 3.29
CA VAL A 250 17.04 21.15 3.43
C VAL A 250 17.21 22.17 4.55
N ARG A 251 16.89 23.46 4.31
CA ARG A 251 17.04 24.53 5.30
C ARG A 251 15.94 25.58 5.25
N ASP A 252 15.60 26.10 6.43
CA ASP A 252 14.76 27.30 6.56
C ASP A 252 15.48 28.55 6.01
N THR A 253 14.71 29.43 5.38
CA THR A 253 15.19 30.66 4.75
C THR A 253 14.93 31.91 5.60
N ARG A 254 14.08 31.82 6.63
CA ARG A 254 13.71 32.96 7.48
C ARG A 254 14.92 33.59 8.15
N GLY A 255 15.04 34.92 8.02
CA GLY A 255 16.14 35.70 8.60
C GLY A 255 17.50 35.49 7.94
N THR A 256 17.55 34.91 6.74
CA THR A 256 18.79 34.73 5.96
C THR A 256 18.86 35.69 4.77
N LEU A 257 20.06 35.87 4.19
CA LEU A 257 20.25 36.61 2.93
C LEU A 257 19.36 36.07 1.81
N VAL A 258 19.24 34.74 1.72
CA VAL A 258 18.44 34.07 0.69
C VAL A 258 16.95 34.35 0.92
N GLY A 259 16.46 34.26 2.16
CA GLY A 259 15.10 34.66 2.50
C GLY A 259 14.80 36.11 2.11
N SER A 260 15.71 37.03 2.42
CA SER A 260 15.59 38.43 2.02
C SER A 260 15.54 38.63 0.50
N ALA A 261 16.29 37.84 -0.27
CA ALA A 261 16.28 37.91 -1.74
C ALA A 261 14.96 37.38 -2.32
N LEU A 262 14.44 36.28 -1.76
CA LEU A 262 13.15 35.70 -2.13
C LEU A 262 11.98 36.64 -1.80
N GLU A 263 11.96 37.24 -0.61
CA GLU A 263 10.93 38.18 -0.17
C GLU A 263 10.91 39.46 -1.02
N GLN A 264 12.09 39.98 -1.39
CA GLN A 264 12.20 41.21 -2.17
C GLN A 264 12.09 40.98 -3.68
N GLY A 265 12.14 39.73 -4.15
CA GLY A 265 12.12 39.39 -5.57
C GLY A 265 13.28 40.00 -6.38
N ARG A 266 14.41 40.32 -5.73
CA ARG A 266 15.60 40.92 -6.36
C ARG A 266 16.89 40.34 -5.80
N VAL A 267 17.97 40.48 -6.56
CA VAL A 267 19.31 40.05 -6.14
C VAL A 267 19.79 40.89 -4.96
N VAL A 268 20.31 40.23 -3.92
CA VAL A 268 20.86 40.87 -2.71
C VAL A 268 22.30 40.38 -2.50
N ALA A 269 23.22 41.28 -2.17
CA ALA A 269 24.60 40.96 -1.88
C ALA A 269 25.05 41.59 -0.55
N LEU A 270 25.98 40.91 0.14
CA LEU A 270 26.65 41.36 1.35
C LEU A 270 28.15 41.07 1.24
N ASP A 271 28.97 41.94 1.81
CA ASP A 271 30.42 41.82 1.84
C ASP A 271 30.99 42.14 3.23
N GLY A 272 32.21 41.68 3.50
CA GLY A 272 33.05 42.05 4.65
C GLY A 272 32.29 42.23 5.96
N ASP A 273 32.30 43.47 6.46
CA ASP A 273 31.65 43.85 7.74
C ASP A 273 30.11 43.80 7.67
N SER A 274 29.52 44.07 6.50
CA SER A 274 28.07 44.04 6.28
C SER A 274 27.50 42.62 6.43
N LEU A 275 28.27 41.61 6.05
CA LEU A 275 27.91 40.19 6.20
C LEU A 275 27.78 39.79 7.67
N ARG A 276 28.72 40.23 8.53
CA ARG A 276 28.69 39.98 9.99
C ARG A 276 27.55 40.73 10.67
N ALA A 277 27.30 41.97 10.25
CA ALA A 277 26.31 42.83 10.89
C ALA A 277 24.86 42.46 10.52
N SER A 278 24.61 42.00 9.29
CA SER A 278 23.25 41.88 8.74
C SER A 278 22.73 40.44 8.69
N TRP A 279 23.59 39.44 8.88
CA TRP A 279 23.19 38.03 8.90
C TRP A 279 23.77 37.28 10.12
N PRO A 280 23.02 37.21 11.24
CA PRO A 280 23.44 36.54 12.48
C PRO A 280 23.77 35.04 12.37
N GLY A 281 23.55 34.42 11.19
CA GLY A 281 23.87 33.02 10.89
C GLY A 281 24.97 32.83 9.85
N ALA A 282 25.74 33.88 9.53
CA ALA A 282 26.83 33.84 8.56
C ALA A 282 28.14 33.24 9.11
N ASP A 283 28.21 32.89 10.40
CA ASP A 283 29.42 32.39 11.06
C ASP A 283 30.04 31.18 10.36
N ASP A 284 29.20 30.26 9.91
CA ASP A 284 29.69 29.08 9.19
C ASP A 284 30.35 29.50 7.87
N LEU A 285 29.77 30.45 7.12
CA LEU A 285 30.31 30.94 5.83
C LEU A 285 31.68 31.58 6.03
N LEU A 286 31.81 32.41 7.07
CA LEU A 286 33.05 33.05 7.44
C LEU A 286 34.12 32.04 7.89
N ARG A 287 33.71 30.98 8.62
CA ARG A 287 34.60 29.86 8.97
C ARG A 287 35.13 29.11 7.76
N ALA A 288 34.35 29.03 6.68
CA ALA A 288 34.77 28.47 5.39
C ALA A 288 35.62 29.44 4.55
N GLY A 289 35.93 30.63 5.07
CA GLY A 289 36.75 31.65 4.41
C GLY A 289 36.01 32.48 3.36
N LEU A 290 34.68 32.33 3.23
CA LEU A 290 33.87 33.10 2.29
C LEU A 290 33.52 34.45 2.91
N GLN A 291 33.96 35.54 2.27
CA GLN A 291 33.88 36.91 2.81
C GLN A 291 32.87 37.79 2.06
N SER A 292 32.47 37.39 0.87
CA SER A 292 31.45 38.08 0.06
C SER A 292 30.44 37.10 -0.48
N ILE A 293 29.17 37.48 -0.52
CA ILE A 293 28.06 36.61 -0.90
C ILE A 293 26.96 37.38 -1.64
N MET A 294 26.30 36.72 -2.58
CA MET A 294 25.14 37.21 -3.30
C MET A 294 24.10 36.10 -3.44
N ALA A 295 22.83 36.47 -3.31
CA ALA A 295 21.69 35.59 -3.56
C ALA A 295 20.79 36.21 -4.62
N ALA A 296 20.57 35.48 -5.72
CA ALA A 296 19.64 35.82 -6.78
C ALA A 296 18.39 34.92 -6.66
N PRO A 297 17.19 35.48 -6.54
CA PRO A 297 15.97 34.67 -6.47
C PRO A 297 15.64 34.08 -7.84
N LEU A 298 15.18 32.84 -7.85
CA LEU A 298 14.63 32.17 -9.03
C LEU A 298 13.13 32.35 -9.02
N MET A 299 12.58 32.98 -10.06
CA MET A 299 11.20 33.46 -10.10
C MET A 299 10.51 32.98 -11.38
N ILE A 300 9.25 32.56 -11.25
CA ILE A 300 8.35 32.30 -12.38
C ILE A 300 7.08 33.09 -12.14
N GLU A 301 6.74 34.00 -13.05
CA GLU A 301 5.52 34.82 -12.97
C GLU A 301 5.35 35.54 -11.61
N GLY A 302 6.46 35.93 -10.98
CA GLY A 302 6.47 36.59 -9.67
C GLY A 302 6.39 35.66 -8.46
N VAL A 303 6.30 34.34 -8.67
CA VAL A 303 6.35 33.32 -7.62
C VAL A 303 7.80 32.81 -7.48
N PRO A 304 8.37 32.81 -6.26
CA PRO A 304 9.69 32.24 -6.03
C PRO A 304 9.65 30.72 -6.17
N VAL A 305 10.57 30.16 -6.94
CA VAL A 305 10.75 28.71 -7.12
C VAL A 305 12.07 28.20 -6.52
N GLY A 306 12.97 29.11 -6.13
CA GLY A 306 14.29 28.76 -5.65
C GLY A 306 15.22 29.96 -5.51
N ALA A 307 16.49 29.71 -5.26
CA ALA A 307 17.53 30.73 -5.22
C ALA A 307 18.85 30.20 -5.78
N MET A 308 19.62 31.11 -6.40
CA MET A 308 21.01 30.89 -6.78
C MET A 308 21.90 31.73 -5.88
N LEU A 309 22.84 31.10 -5.19
CA LEU A 309 23.76 31.73 -4.26
C LEU A 309 25.19 31.62 -4.80
N MET A 310 25.92 32.73 -4.77
CA MET A 310 27.33 32.83 -5.13
C MET A 310 28.10 33.41 -3.95
N ALA A 311 29.28 32.87 -3.66
CA ALA A 311 30.15 33.41 -2.65
C ALA A 311 31.62 33.33 -3.09
N LYS A 312 32.45 34.25 -2.60
CA LYS A 312 33.90 34.27 -2.83
C LYS A 312 34.67 34.58 -1.54
N LYS A 313 35.93 34.16 -1.50
CA LYS A 313 36.86 34.36 -0.38
C LYS A 313 37.37 35.80 -0.30
N SER A 314 37.32 36.53 -1.41
CA SER A 314 37.70 37.94 -1.44
C SER A 314 36.71 38.80 -0.62
N PRO A 315 37.21 39.73 0.23
CA PRO A 315 36.37 40.68 0.95
C PRO A 315 35.76 41.76 0.04
N GLU A 316 36.25 41.91 -1.20
CA GLU A 316 35.65 42.82 -2.17
C GLU A 316 34.27 42.30 -2.57
N GLY A 317 33.21 43.09 -2.39
CA GLY A 317 31.84 42.66 -2.69
C GLY A 317 31.54 42.42 -4.17
N TYR A 318 30.27 42.09 -4.44
CA TYR A 318 29.74 42.01 -5.80
C TYR A 318 29.26 43.39 -6.26
N ILE A 319 29.78 43.87 -7.40
CA ILE A 319 29.39 45.17 -7.99
C ILE A 319 28.01 45.10 -8.67
N PRO A 320 27.35 46.25 -8.91
CA PRO A 320 26.01 46.28 -9.52
C PRO A 320 25.89 45.51 -10.84
N GLU A 321 26.95 45.48 -11.65
CA GLU A 321 27.03 44.72 -12.89
C GLU A 321 26.91 43.21 -12.65
N HIS A 322 27.56 42.68 -11.59
CA HIS A 322 27.45 41.27 -11.19
C HIS A 322 26.02 40.94 -10.74
N LEU A 323 25.38 41.83 -9.96
CA LEU A 323 24.00 41.64 -9.50
C LEU A 323 23.03 41.60 -10.69
N ALA A 324 23.17 42.54 -11.63
CA ALA A 324 22.33 42.60 -12.82
C ALA A 324 22.48 41.35 -13.69
N LEU A 325 23.70 40.82 -13.79
CA LEU A 325 23.97 39.61 -14.54
C LEU A 325 23.43 38.35 -13.83
N ALA A 326 23.67 38.22 -12.53
CA ALA A 326 23.13 37.11 -11.74
C ALA A 326 21.61 37.04 -11.80
N GLY A 327 20.92 38.20 -11.81
CA GLY A 327 19.48 38.25 -12.02
C GLY A 327 19.03 37.72 -13.39
N ARG A 328 19.78 38.02 -14.47
CA ARG A 328 19.49 37.48 -15.80
C ARG A 328 19.73 35.97 -15.88
N ILE A 329 20.84 35.50 -15.29
CA ILE A 329 21.17 34.06 -15.22
C ILE A 329 20.10 33.31 -14.42
N ALA A 330 19.73 33.84 -13.24
CA ALA A 330 18.65 33.32 -12.41
C ALA A 330 17.33 33.19 -13.20
N SER A 331 16.96 34.22 -13.96
CA SER A 331 15.75 34.18 -14.79
C SER A 331 15.79 33.08 -15.87
N GLN A 332 16.95 32.78 -16.45
CA GLN A 332 17.09 31.71 -17.45
C GLN A 332 16.93 30.32 -16.85
N ILE A 333 17.47 30.09 -15.64
CA ILE A 333 17.42 28.77 -15.00
C ILE A 333 16.14 28.51 -14.18
N SER A 334 15.35 29.55 -13.90
CA SER A 334 14.14 29.45 -13.06
C SER A 334 13.16 28.41 -13.59
N GLY A 335 12.92 28.39 -14.91
CA GLY A 335 12.03 27.43 -15.57
C GLY A 335 12.47 25.97 -15.40
N LEU A 336 13.79 25.73 -15.47
CA LEU A 336 14.37 24.40 -15.34
C LEU A 336 14.30 23.90 -13.90
N VAL A 337 14.58 24.76 -12.91
CA VAL A 337 14.44 24.41 -11.48
C VAL A 337 12.99 24.07 -11.14
N ALA A 338 12.02 24.81 -11.68
CA ALA A 338 10.60 24.48 -11.49
C ALA A 338 10.19 23.18 -12.21
N ALA A 339 10.77 22.87 -13.36
CA ALA A 339 10.54 21.60 -14.04
C ALA A 339 11.08 20.42 -13.22
N GLU A 340 12.26 20.55 -12.63
CA GLU A 340 12.86 19.54 -11.74
C GLU A 340 11.98 19.28 -10.52
N LEU A 341 11.47 20.34 -9.88
CA LEU A 341 10.54 20.20 -8.75
C LEU A 341 9.28 19.43 -9.14
N ARG A 342 8.65 19.83 -10.26
CA ARG A 342 7.45 19.15 -10.77
C ARG A 342 7.72 17.67 -11.06
N ARG A 343 8.89 17.35 -11.63
CA ARG A 343 9.27 15.96 -11.89
C ARG A 343 9.46 15.18 -10.60
N LYS A 344 10.20 15.70 -9.62
CA LYS A 344 10.35 15.06 -8.30
C LYS A 344 9.02 14.81 -7.62
N ASP A 345 8.10 15.79 -7.65
CA ASP A 345 6.76 15.63 -7.09
C ASP A 345 5.96 14.57 -7.88
N GLN A 346 6.06 14.56 -9.22
CA GLN A 346 5.38 13.57 -10.05
C GLN A 346 5.92 12.15 -9.83
N ASP A 347 7.24 11.97 -9.75
CA ASP A 347 7.87 10.68 -9.48
C ASP A 347 7.48 10.16 -8.09
N ARG A 348 7.42 11.05 -7.09
CA ARG A 348 6.90 10.71 -5.76
C ARG A 348 5.43 10.33 -5.82
N ASP A 349 4.59 11.07 -6.53
CA ASP A 349 3.16 10.78 -6.68
C ASP A 349 2.92 9.43 -7.39
N VAL A 350 3.76 9.08 -8.37
CA VAL A 350 3.74 7.77 -9.04
C VAL A 350 4.13 6.67 -8.05
N ALA A 351 5.23 6.83 -7.32
CA ALA A 351 5.67 5.87 -6.32
C ALA A 351 4.63 5.67 -5.20
N GLU A 352 4.00 6.75 -4.72
CA GLU A 352 2.91 6.68 -3.74
C GLU A 352 1.69 5.93 -4.29
N LYS A 353 1.32 6.16 -5.56
CA LYS A 353 0.21 5.45 -6.21
C LYS A 353 0.50 3.95 -6.38
N GLU A 354 1.72 3.60 -6.77
CA GLU A 354 2.15 2.20 -6.90
C GLU A 354 2.12 1.50 -5.53
N ALA A 355 2.72 2.11 -4.50
CA ALA A 355 2.71 1.56 -3.15
C ALA A 355 1.29 1.43 -2.57
N LEU A 356 0.41 2.42 -2.81
CA LEU A 356 -1.02 2.32 -2.45
C LEU A 356 -1.72 1.18 -3.20
N GLY A 357 -1.46 1.05 -4.50
CA GLY A 357 -2.02 -0.02 -5.33
C GLY A 357 -1.60 -1.40 -4.84
N ASP A 358 -0.33 -1.55 -4.45
CA ASP A 358 0.20 -2.80 -3.92
C ASP A 358 -0.33 -3.11 -2.51
N LEU A 359 -0.42 -2.11 -1.64
CA LEU A 359 -1.09 -2.25 -0.34
C LEU A 359 -2.54 -2.73 -0.53
N ALA A 360 -3.31 -2.06 -1.41
CA ALA A 360 -4.69 -2.40 -1.67
C ALA A 360 -4.85 -3.81 -2.25
N ARG A 361 -3.97 -4.20 -3.19
CA ARG A 361 -3.99 -5.51 -3.85
C ARG A 361 -3.65 -6.63 -2.87
N LYS A 362 -2.60 -6.46 -2.07
CA LYS A 362 -2.16 -7.46 -1.08
C LYS A 362 -3.10 -7.54 0.13
N ALA A 363 -3.69 -6.44 0.56
CA ALA A 363 -4.72 -6.46 1.61
C ALA A 363 -6.02 -7.07 1.07
N GLY A 364 -6.39 -6.78 -0.17
CA GLY A 364 -7.62 -7.27 -0.79
C GLY A 364 -7.59 -8.71 -1.30
N SER A 365 -6.42 -9.37 -1.33
CA SER A 365 -6.27 -10.74 -1.86
C SER A 365 -6.68 -11.83 -0.88
N SER A 366 -6.76 -11.53 0.42
CA SER A 366 -7.21 -12.47 1.45
C SER A 366 -8.58 -12.12 1.99
N LEU A 367 -9.34 -13.15 2.34
CA LEU A 367 -10.58 -13.04 3.10
C LEU A 367 -10.37 -13.33 4.59
N ASP A 368 -9.16 -13.75 4.99
CA ASP A 368 -8.77 -13.88 6.40
C ASP A 368 -8.23 -12.54 6.90
N ILE A 369 -8.92 -11.93 7.86
CA ILE A 369 -8.52 -10.64 8.41
C ILE A 369 -7.11 -10.66 9.03
N SER A 370 -6.62 -11.81 9.48
CA SER A 370 -5.29 -11.94 10.08
C SER A 370 -4.22 -11.74 9.01
N GLU A 371 -4.38 -12.40 7.87
CA GLU A 371 -3.52 -12.21 6.70
C GLU A 371 -3.64 -10.78 6.13
N VAL A 372 -4.84 -10.19 6.18
CA VAL A 372 -5.03 -8.77 5.82
C VAL A 372 -4.19 -7.87 6.73
N TYR A 373 -4.18 -8.09 8.04
CA TYR A 373 -3.39 -7.28 8.97
C TYR A 373 -1.88 -7.46 8.79
N ASP A 374 -1.40 -8.69 8.58
CA ASP A 374 0.03 -8.95 8.31
C ASP A 374 0.49 -8.28 7.01
N SER A 375 -0.39 -8.26 6.01
CA SER A 375 -0.18 -7.57 4.75
C SER A 375 -0.13 -6.05 4.93
N VAL A 376 -1.01 -5.46 5.76
CA VAL A 376 -0.92 -4.04 6.12
C VAL A 376 0.40 -3.76 6.82
N SER A 377 0.78 -4.57 7.81
CA SER A 377 2.01 -4.42 8.58
C SER A 377 3.28 -4.42 7.73
N SER A 378 3.36 -5.35 6.77
CA SER A 378 4.52 -5.47 5.89
C SER A 378 4.67 -4.34 4.87
N ASN A 379 3.62 -3.56 4.62
CA ASN A 379 3.61 -2.57 3.52
C ASN A 379 3.36 -1.12 3.98
N LEU A 380 2.75 -0.91 5.15
CA LEU A 380 2.36 0.42 5.63
C LEU A 380 3.56 1.36 5.76
N ALA A 381 4.74 0.83 6.11
CA ALA A 381 5.95 1.61 6.34
C ALA A 381 6.46 2.33 5.08
N THR A 382 6.08 1.86 3.88
CA THR A 382 6.42 2.51 2.61
C THR A 382 5.63 3.80 2.36
N LEU A 383 4.48 3.96 3.03
CA LEU A 383 3.54 5.06 2.81
C LEU A 383 3.46 6.01 4.00
N ILE A 384 3.38 5.45 5.21
CA ILE A 384 3.21 6.23 6.44
C ILE A 384 4.42 5.95 7.33
N PRO A 385 5.23 6.98 7.68
CA PRO A 385 6.30 6.81 8.64
C PRO A 385 5.73 6.48 10.01
N HIS A 386 6.16 5.36 10.58
CA HIS A 386 5.73 4.94 11.91
C HIS A 386 6.79 4.05 12.54
N ASP A 387 6.80 4.04 13.87
CA ASP A 387 7.57 3.12 14.71
C ASP A 387 6.64 2.05 15.30
N SER A 388 5.35 2.36 15.48
CA SER A 388 4.32 1.41 15.89
C SER A 388 2.95 1.80 15.30
N PHE A 389 2.06 0.81 15.14
CA PHE A 389 0.67 1.08 14.78
C PHE A 389 -0.31 0.01 15.29
N VAL A 390 -1.58 0.41 15.40
CA VAL A 390 -2.70 -0.43 15.87
C VAL A 390 -3.86 -0.33 14.88
N ILE A 391 -4.58 -1.43 14.69
CA ILE A 391 -5.87 -1.46 13.99
C ILE A 391 -6.93 -1.93 14.98
N GLY A 392 -8.03 -1.17 15.10
CA GLY A 392 -9.12 -1.49 16.01
C GLY A 392 -10.50 -1.23 15.45
N SER A 393 -11.46 -2.05 15.88
CA SER A 393 -12.90 -1.86 15.63
C SER A 393 -13.43 -0.76 16.53
N VAL A 394 -14.29 0.10 15.98
CA VAL A 394 -14.79 1.29 16.69
C VAL A 394 -16.27 1.14 17.00
N ASN A 395 -16.65 1.45 18.24
CA ASN A 395 -18.04 1.69 18.63
C ASN A 395 -18.22 3.19 18.94
N LEU A 396 -18.80 3.92 17.99
CA LEU A 396 -19.01 5.37 18.12
C LEU A 396 -20.03 5.74 19.21
N GLU A 397 -21.02 4.89 19.47
CA GLU A 397 -22.05 5.17 20.49
C GLU A 397 -21.50 4.97 21.90
N ALA A 398 -20.75 3.90 22.11
CA ALA A 398 -20.12 3.60 23.40
C ALA A 398 -18.79 4.35 23.61
N ARG A 399 -18.26 5.00 22.57
CA ARG A 399 -16.90 5.58 22.56
C ARG A 399 -15.84 4.60 23.03
N THR A 400 -15.91 3.40 22.49
CA THR A 400 -14.94 2.33 22.75
C THR A 400 -14.25 1.88 21.47
N VAL A 401 -13.02 1.38 21.62
CA VAL A 401 -12.22 0.77 20.57
C VAL A 401 -11.79 -0.61 21.03
N VAL A 402 -11.99 -1.63 20.20
CA VAL A 402 -11.42 -2.96 20.42
C VAL A 402 -10.15 -3.09 19.61
N CYS A 403 -9.01 -3.28 20.27
CA CYS A 403 -7.73 -3.46 19.59
C CYS A 403 -7.71 -4.82 18.88
N ASN A 404 -7.78 -4.86 17.56
CA ASN A 404 -7.81 -6.10 16.78
C ASN A 404 -6.41 -6.56 16.38
N TYR A 405 -5.48 -5.62 16.18
CA TYR A 405 -4.10 -5.88 15.77
C TYR A 405 -3.16 -4.79 16.31
N SER A 406 -1.94 -5.19 16.65
CA SER A 406 -0.87 -4.32 17.13
C SER A 406 0.44 -4.74 16.48
N SER A 407 1.22 -3.81 15.93
CA SER A 407 2.52 -4.11 15.30
C SER A 407 3.55 -4.67 16.28
N ASP A 408 3.47 -4.24 17.55
CA ASP A 408 4.50 -4.51 18.56
C ASP A 408 4.08 -5.59 19.57
N GLU A 409 3.14 -6.47 19.21
CA GLU A 409 2.60 -7.55 20.09
C GLU A 409 2.18 -7.04 21.48
N SER A 410 1.29 -6.04 21.52
CA SER A 410 0.83 -5.47 22.79
C SER A 410 -0.12 -6.38 23.58
N GLU A 411 -0.07 -6.29 24.91
CA GLU A 411 -0.95 -7.05 25.85
C GLU A 411 -2.45 -6.75 25.73
N PHE A 412 -2.82 -5.83 24.84
CA PHE A 412 -4.16 -5.26 24.72
C PHE A 412 -4.93 -5.75 23.51
N GLN A 413 -4.32 -6.61 22.67
CA GLN A 413 -5.04 -7.25 21.58
C GLN A 413 -6.25 -8.03 22.11
N GLY A 414 -7.42 -7.75 21.55
CA GLY A 414 -8.71 -8.30 21.96
C GLY A 414 -9.39 -7.59 23.14
N ARG A 415 -8.77 -6.56 23.74
CA ARG A 415 -9.42 -5.78 24.82
C ARG A 415 -10.22 -4.61 24.25
N GLU A 416 -11.36 -4.36 24.89
CA GLU A 416 -12.15 -3.14 24.68
C GLU A 416 -11.59 -2.02 25.56
N ILE A 417 -11.39 -0.85 24.95
CA ILE A 417 -10.71 0.29 25.52
C ILE A 417 -11.61 1.51 25.35
N GLU A 418 -11.83 2.25 26.43
CA GLU A 418 -12.46 3.58 26.37
C GLU A 418 -11.38 4.64 26.06
N ILE A 419 -11.68 5.55 25.13
CA ILE A 419 -10.73 6.59 24.69
C ILE A 419 -11.27 7.95 25.13
N ASP A 420 -10.57 8.65 26.01
CA ASP A 420 -10.94 9.99 26.48
C ASP A 420 -10.20 11.09 25.70
N ASP A 421 -10.42 11.15 24.38
CA ASP A 421 -9.88 12.19 23.51
C ASP A 421 -10.95 12.73 22.52
N PRO A 422 -11.41 13.99 22.68
CA PRO A 422 -12.40 14.59 21.80
C PRO A 422 -11.95 14.70 20.33
N TYR A 423 -10.66 14.91 20.05
CA TYR A 423 -10.15 15.06 18.68
C TYR A 423 -10.06 13.71 17.96
N PHE A 424 -9.76 12.64 18.71
CA PHE A 424 -9.83 11.27 18.21
C PHE A 424 -11.25 10.96 17.71
N TRP A 425 -12.26 11.24 18.54
CA TRP A 425 -13.66 11.01 18.15
C TRP A 425 -14.12 11.93 17.02
N LEU A 426 -13.69 13.20 17.03
CA LEU A 426 -14.01 14.15 15.95
C LEU A 426 -13.44 13.68 14.59
N SER A 427 -12.21 13.14 14.58
CA SER A 427 -11.59 12.54 13.39
C SER A 427 -12.45 11.39 12.83
N LEU A 428 -12.93 10.50 13.71
CA LEU A 428 -13.78 9.38 13.33
C LEU A 428 -15.18 9.81 12.88
N ASP A 429 -15.79 10.79 13.53
CA ASP A 429 -17.11 11.33 13.15
C ASP A 429 -17.08 12.04 11.79
N LEU A 430 -16.05 12.87 11.55
CA LEU A 430 -15.84 13.53 10.26
C LEU A 430 -15.35 12.56 9.18
N GLY A 431 -14.69 11.48 9.61
CA GLY A 431 -14.05 10.50 8.74
C GLY A 431 -12.87 11.09 7.96
N TYR A 432 -12.10 11.98 8.61
CA TYR A 432 -10.92 12.64 8.05
C TYR A 432 -9.71 12.34 8.95
N PRO A 433 -8.53 11.96 8.39
CA PRO A 433 -7.36 11.67 9.20
C PRO A 433 -6.89 12.86 10.03
N TRP A 434 -6.39 12.60 11.23
CA TRP A 434 -5.95 13.64 12.14
C TRP A 434 -4.61 13.30 12.76
N ALA A 435 -3.69 14.28 12.80
CA ALA A 435 -2.37 14.11 13.40
C ALA A 435 -2.17 15.01 14.62
N TYR A 436 -1.55 14.46 15.65
CA TYR A 436 -1.12 15.19 16.85
C TYR A 436 0.33 15.63 16.68
N ARG A 437 0.61 16.92 16.88
CA ARG A 437 1.98 17.41 17.00
C ARG A 437 2.41 17.30 18.46
N ALA A 438 3.58 16.71 18.71
CA ALA A 438 4.14 16.54 20.05
C ALA A 438 4.29 17.83 20.88
N THR A 439 4.17 19.01 20.26
CA THR A 439 4.25 20.33 20.91
C THR A 439 2.89 20.95 21.25
N ASP A 440 1.80 20.57 20.59
CA ASP A 440 0.50 21.27 20.71
C ASP A 440 -0.41 20.69 21.79
N VAL A 441 -0.07 19.52 22.33
CA VAL A 441 -0.87 18.80 23.33
C VAL A 441 -0.57 19.25 24.78
N LEU A 442 0.41 20.14 24.97
CA LEU A 442 0.99 20.46 26.28
C LEU A 442 0.25 21.51 27.13
N LYS A 443 -0.97 21.92 26.78
CA LYS A 443 -1.74 22.81 27.69
C LYS A 443 -2.91 22.16 28.42
N ASP A 444 -3.51 21.09 27.89
CA ASP A 444 -4.73 20.53 28.52
C ASP A 444 -4.76 18.99 28.70
N MET A 445 -3.84 18.20 28.14
CA MET A 445 -3.87 16.74 28.29
C MET A 445 -2.98 16.25 29.43
N ASN A 446 -3.49 16.43 30.65
CA ASN A 446 -2.95 15.88 31.89
C ASN A 446 -3.74 14.65 32.37
N SER A 447 -4.31 13.85 31.44
CA SER A 447 -4.95 12.57 31.76
C SER A 447 -4.05 11.42 31.33
N ARG A 448 -3.90 10.48 32.27
CA ARG A 448 -2.83 9.48 32.35
C ARG A 448 -3.18 8.16 31.66
N ASP A 449 -4.21 8.13 30.83
CA ASP A 449 -4.74 6.91 30.23
C ASP A 449 -4.96 7.13 28.73
N GLN A 450 -3.95 6.79 27.92
CA GLN A 450 -4.03 6.88 26.46
C GLN A 450 -3.75 5.50 25.85
N ILE A 451 -4.68 5.08 24.99
CA ILE A 451 -4.69 3.89 24.11
C ILE A 451 -3.68 2.80 24.52
N PRO A 452 -4.12 1.79 25.28
CA PRO A 452 -3.27 0.72 25.80
C PRO A 452 -2.56 -0.09 24.69
N GLY A 453 -1.23 -0.24 24.83
CA GLY A 453 -0.35 -0.94 23.89
C GLY A 453 0.73 -0.06 23.26
N MET A 454 0.74 1.23 23.63
CA MET A 454 1.73 2.22 23.23
C MET A 454 2.89 2.27 24.23
N ALA A 455 4.12 2.49 23.74
CA ALA A 455 5.33 2.50 24.56
C ALA A 455 5.21 3.42 25.78
N GLU A 456 5.50 2.87 26.98
CA GLU A 456 5.46 3.62 28.25
C GLU A 456 6.37 4.86 28.18
N GLY A 457 5.76 6.06 28.20
CA GLY A 457 6.43 7.26 28.70
C GLY A 457 6.93 8.33 27.72
N GLY A 458 6.44 8.42 26.48
CA GLY A 458 6.82 9.49 25.55
C GLY A 458 5.69 10.13 24.74
N LEU A 459 5.69 11.46 24.61
CA LEU A 459 4.82 12.23 23.72
C LEU A 459 5.26 12.05 22.25
N TYR A 460 4.71 11.06 21.56
CA TYR A 460 5.01 10.77 20.17
C TYR A 460 3.95 11.37 19.24
N PRO A 461 4.33 11.99 18.10
CA PRO A 461 3.39 12.28 17.02
C PRO A 461 2.55 11.05 16.72
N THR A 462 1.23 11.25 16.68
CA THR A 462 0.23 10.18 16.48
C THR A 462 -0.64 10.57 15.30
N LEU A 463 -0.99 9.61 14.45
CA LEU A 463 -1.84 9.78 13.28
C LEU A 463 -3.03 8.81 13.37
N VAL A 464 -4.22 9.37 13.41
CA VAL A 464 -5.49 8.64 13.46
C VAL A 464 -6.08 8.59 12.06
N ILE A 465 -6.35 7.39 11.56
CA ILE A 465 -6.84 7.12 10.23
C ILE A 465 -8.19 6.40 10.32
N PRO A 466 -9.30 7.09 10.08
CA PRO A 466 -10.62 6.48 10.06
C PRO A 466 -10.77 5.50 8.89
N LEU A 467 -11.29 4.31 9.18
CA LEU A 467 -11.63 3.29 8.18
C LEU A 467 -13.15 3.21 8.08
N ARG A 468 -13.70 3.59 6.92
CA ARG A 468 -15.13 3.88 6.78
C ARG A 468 -15.87 2.80 6.01
N GLN A 469 -17.12 2.55 6.42
CA GLN A 469 -18.07 1.74 5.68
C GLN A 469 -19.40 2.48 5.65
N ASN A 470 -19.99 2.64 4.45
CA ASN A 470 -21.25 3.37 4.24
C ASN A 470 -21.27 4.76 4.89
N GLY A 471 -20.13 5.46 4.86
CA GLY A 471 -19.98 6.81 5.42
C GLY A 471 -19.75 6.87 6.93
N LYS A 472 -19.76 5.76 7.67
CA LYS A 472 -19.45 5.72 9.11
C LYS A 472 -18.08 5.08 9.37
N SER A 473 -17.34 5.57 10.35
CA SER A 473 -16.08 4.94 10.79
C SER A 473 -16.39 3.67 11.58
N VAL A 474 -16.00 2.52 11.03
CA VAL A 474 -16.23 1.18 11.63
C VAL A 474 -14.96 0.61 12.24
N ALA A 475 -13.81 1.09 11.78
CA ALA A 475 -12.51 0.76 12.32
C ALA A 475 -11.60 2.00 12.27
N VAL A 476 -10.47 1.91 12.94
CA VAL A 476 -9.45 2.94 13.01
C VAL A 476 -8.07 2.30 12.88
N LEU A 477 -7.18 2.95 12.13
CA LEU A 477 -5.74 2.69 12.18
C LEU A 477 -5.08 3.85 12.91
N VAL A 478 -4.29 3.56 13.94
CA VAL A 478 -3.55 4.57 14.70
C VAL A 478 -2.07 4.28 14.55
N ALA A 479 -1.32 5.21 13.95
CA ALA A 479 0.13 5.10 13.75
C ALA A 479 0.89 6.12 14.61
N GLN A 480 2.04 5.75 15.15
CA GLN A 480 2.88 6.63 15.96
C GLN A 480 4.31 6.65 15.44
N SER A 481 5.02 7.77 15.64
CA SER A 481 6.45 7.84 15.32
C SER A 481 7.28 8.55 16.38
N LEU A 482 8.51 8.09 16.59
CA LEU A 482 9.57 8.72 17.40
C LEU A 482 10.12 9.99 16.72
N GLN A 483 9.89 10.18 15.41
CA GLN A 483 10.39 11.34 14.68
C GLN A 483 9.54 12.59 14.96
N LYS A 484 10.18 13.64 15.48
CA LYS A 484 9.53 14.95 15.67
C LYS A 484 9.06 15.49 14.31
N ASN A 485 7.75 15.76 14.20
CA ASN A 485 7.07 16.20 12.98
C ASN A 485 6.98 15.14 11.85
N ALA A 486 6.87 13.86 12.18
CA ALA A 486 6.65 12.77 11.21
C ALA A 486 5.42 12.98 10.29
N TYR A 487 4.41 13.71 10.78
CA TYR A 487 3.12 13.87 10.12
C TYR A 487 2.89 15.33 9.70
N ASP A 488 3.18 15.64 8.43
CA ASP A 488 2.80 16.89 7.78
C ASP A 488 1.45 16.75 7.04
N GLU A 489 0.98 17.85 6.43
CA GLU A 489 -0.30 17.85 5.68
C GLU A 489 -0.32 16.82 4.54
N ARG A 490 0.84 16.56 3.93
CA ARG A 490 0.97 15.55 2.87
C ARG A 490 0.75 14.14 3.43
N ILE A 491 1.41 13.78 4.54
CA ILE A 491 1.21 12.46 5.15
C ILE A 491 -0.23 12.29 5.64
N ILE A 492 -0.86 13.34 6.16
CA ILE A 492 -2.28 13.31 6.55
C ILE A 492 -3.18 13.05 5.32
N ALA A 493 -2.92 13.71 4.20
CA ALA A 493 -3.66 13.47 2.96
C ALA A 493 -3.44 12.05 2.42
N LEU A 494 -2.20 11.55 2.48
CA LEU A 494 -1.86 10.17 2.09
C LEU A 494 -2.55 9.14 2.99
N ALA A 495 -2.60 9.37 4.30
CA ALA A 495 -3.32 8.53 5.25
C ALA A 495 -4.81 8.38 4.91
N GLY A 496 -5.47 9.45 4.43
CA GLY A 496 -6.85 9.37 3.98
C GLY A 496 -7.05 8.44 2.79
N ARG A 497 -6.07 8.42 1.87
CA ARG A 497 -6.04 7.49 0.73
C ARG A 497 -5.78 6.06 1.20
N VAL A 498 -4.82 5.86 2.11
CA VAL A 498 -4.55 4.56 2.75
C VAL A 498 -5.83 4.01 3.38
N GLY A 499 -6.50 4.79 4.23
CA GLY A 499 -7.72 4.37 4.90
C GLY A 499 -8.83 3.98 3.90
N SER A 500 -9.00 4.76 2.83
CA SER A 500 -9.97 4.49 1.77
C SER A 500 -9.69 3.20 1.00
N HIS A 501 -8.42 2.83 0.82
CA HIS A 501 -8.03 1.57 0.17
C HIS A 501 -8.16 0.36 1.11
N LEU A 502 -7.81 0.53 2.39
CA LEU A 502 -7.89 -0.54 3.38
C LEU A 502 -9.34 -0.86 3.80
N GLN A 503 -10.24 0.12 3.76
CA GLN A 503 -11.63 -0.08 4.19
C GLN A 503 -12.31 -1.26 3.46
N GLY A 504 -12.05 -1.43 2.16
CA GLY A 504 -12.67 -2.48 1.36
C GLY A 504 -12.18 -3.88 1.75
N ALA A 505 -10.87 -4.03 1.94
CA ALA A 505 -10.26 -5.30 2.36
C ALA A 505 -10.74 -5.70 3.76
N ILE A 506 -10.69 -4.77 4.71
CA ILE A 506 -11.10 -5.00 6.10
C ILE A 506 -12.60 -5.30 6.19
N ALA A 507 -13.44 -4.53 5.47
CA ALA A 507 -14.87 -4.78 5.43
C ALA A 507 -15.21 -6.15 4.81
N ASN A 508 -14.56 -6.52 3.70
CA ASN A 508 -14.80 -7.81 3.04
C ASN A 508 -14.39 -8.99 3.92
N ALA A 509 -13.21 -8.92 4.55
CA ALA A 509 -12.74 -9.95 5.46
C ALA A 509 -13.64 -10.06 6.72
N ALA A 510 -14.13 -8.93 7.26
CA ALA A 510 -15.07 -8.93 8.38
C ALA A 510 -16.42 -9.57 8.01
N VAL A 511 -16.97 -9.23 6.84
CA VAL A 511 -18.22 -9.83 6.32
C VAL A 511 -18.04 -11.32 6.07
N HIS A 512 -16.91 -11.73 5.47
CA HIS A 512 -16.62 -13.13 5.21
C HIS A 512 -16.53 -13.95 6.50
N ARG A 513 -15.78 -13.46 7.50
CA ARG A 513 -15.70 -14.07 8.83
C ARG A 513 -17.10 -14.28 9.43
N ARG A 514 -17.97 -13.28 9.38
CA ARG A 514 -19.34 -13.39 9.90
C ARG A 514 -20.18 -14.41 9.13
N SER A 515 -20.02 -14.46 7.81
CA SER A 515 -20.70 -15.45 6.97
C SER A 515 -20.28 -16.88 7.31
N VAL A 516 -18.98 -17.11 7.55
CA VAL A 516 -18.45 -18.42 7.95
C VAL A 516 -18.98 -18.83 9.32
N GLU A 517 -19.01 -17.91 10.28
CA GLU A 517 -19.55 -18.16 11.62
C GLU A 517 -21.04 -18.52 11.58
N LEU A 518 -21.85 -17.75 10.85
CA LEU A 518 -23.28 -18.03 10.66
C LEU A 518 -23.53 -19.37 9.97
N ALA A 519 -22.70 -19.74 8.97
CA ALA A 519 -22.80 -21.04 8.31
C ALA A 519 -22.55 -22.19 9.30
N ARG A 520 -21.53 -22.05 10.17
CA ARG A 520 -21.22 -23.03 11.22
C ARG A 520 -22.33 -23.13 12.26
N GLU A 521 -22.89 -22.01 12.72
CA GLU A 521 -24.06 -22.00 13.61
C GLU A 521 -25.26 -22.71 12.99
N HIS A 522 -25.49 -22.49 11.70
CA HIS A 522 -26.59 -23.13 10.98
C HIS A 522 -26.39 -24.65 10.85
N GLU A 523 -25.18 -25.10 10.55
CA GLU A 523 -24.83 -26.53 10.48
C GLU A 523 -25.06 -27.24 11.83
N VAL A 524 -24.61 -26.63 12.92
CA VAL A 524 -24.83 -27.15 14.28
C VAL A 524 -26.33 -27.22 14.58
N ARG A 525 -27.11 -26.21 14.19
CA ARG A 525 -28.57 -26.22 14.39
C ARG A 525 -29.25 -27.35 13.61
N LEU A 526 -28.89 -27.55 12.34
CA LEU A 526 -29.47 -28.64 11.53
C LEU A 526 -29.15 -30.02 12.11
N LYS A 527 -27.93 -30.22 12.64
CA LYS A 527 -27.55 -31.47 13.31
C LYS A 527 -28.39 -31.74 14.56
N LEU A 528 -28.60 -30.71 15.39
CA LEU A 528 -29.45 -30.81 16.58
C LEU A 528 -30.92 -31.09 16.23
N GLU A 529 -31.45 -30.48 15.17
CA GLU A 529 -32.81 -30.73 14.71
C GLU A 529 -33.00 -32.18 14.22
N ALA A 530 -32.03 -32.73 13.48
CA ALA A 530 -32.06 -34.12 13.04
C ALA A 530 -32.04 -35.11 14.22
N GLU A 531 -31.14 -34.91 15.19
CA GLU A 531 -31.06 -35.74 16.40
C GLU A 531 -32.36 -35.69 17.22
N ASN A 532 -32.98 -34.51 17.32
CA ASN A 532 -34.26 -34.35 18.02
C ASN A 532 -35.40 -35.08 17.31
N LEU A 533 -35.46 -35.07 15.98
CA LEU A 533 -36.45 -35.83 15.21
C LEU A 533 -36.32 -37.34 15.43
N GLU A 534 -35.09 -37.87 15.47
CA GLU A 534 -34.84 -39.29 15.78
C GLU A 534 -35.32 -39.65 17.19
N LEU A 535 -35.02 -38.82 18.19
CA LEU A 535 -35.46 -39.03 19.57
C LEU A 535 -36.99 -39.02 19.70
N ILE A 536 -37.67 -38.09 19.01
CA ILE A 536 -39.13 -38.03 18.99
C ILE A 536 -39.71 -39.30 18.35
N GLY A 537 -39.16 -39.75 17.22
CA GLY A 537 -39.59 -40.98 16.56
C GLY A 537 -39.43 -42.21 17.45
N ALA A 538 -38.29 -42.36 18.11
CA ALA A 538 -38.02 -43.45 19.05
C ALA A 538 -38.97 -43.42 20.27
N ALA A 539 -39.24 -42.22 20.81
CA ALA A 539 -40.16 -42.04 21.93
C ALA A 539 -41.60 -42.42 21.55
N GLN A 540 -42.06 -42.06 20.35
CA GLN A 540 -43.38 -42.43 19.85
C GLN A 540 -43.53 -43.94 19.68
N ALA A 541 -42.57 -44.59 19.02
CA ALA A 541 -42.58 -46.05 18.83
C ALA A 541 -42.61 -46.80 20.19
N ARG A 542 -41.83 -46.32 21.17
CA ARG A 542 -41.83 -46.89 22.53
C ARG A 542 -43.18 -46.72 23.24
N SER A 543 -43.83 -45.57 23.07
CA SER A 543 -45.15 -45.31 23.67
C SER A 543 -46.23 -46.19 23.06
N GLU A 544 -46.22 -46.35 21.73
CA GLU A 544 -47.17 -47.21 21.01
C GLU A 544 -47.03 -48.67 21.43
N PHE A 545 -45.79 -49.17 21.52
CA PHE A 545 -45.49 -50.50 22.05
C PHE A 545 -46.07 -50.71 23.45
N LEU A 546 -45.77 -49.84 24.42
CA LEU A 546 -46.26 -49.98 25.80
C LEU A 546 -47.79 -49.96 25.90
N SER A 547 -48.45 -49.16 25.07
CA SER A 547 -49.91 -49.12 25.00
C SER A 547 -50.49 -50.47 24.54
N ASN A 548 -49.95 -51.03 23.46
CA ASN A 548 -50.40 -52.30 22.89
C ASN A 548 -50.21 -53.47 23.87
N VAL A 549 -49.04 -53.53 24.52
CA VAL A 549 -48.75 -54.53 25.56
C VAL A 549 -49.76 -54.47 26.71
N SER A 550 -50.09 -53.26 27.16
CA SER A 550 -51.04 -53.05 28.27
C SER A 550 -52.44 -53.56 27.92
N HIS A 551 -52.89 -53.35 26.66
CA HIS A 551 -54.19 -53.81 26.19
C HIS A 551 -54.30 -55.33 26.08
N GLU A 552 -53.27 -55.98 25.53
CA GLU A 552 -53.23 -57.43 25.36
C GLU A 552 -53.12 -58.19 26.69
N LEU A 553 -52.49 -57.61 27.72
CA LEU A 553 -52.47 -58.17 29.07
C LEU A 553 -53.79 -57.97 29.82
N ARG A 554 -54.42 -56.79 29.69
CA ARG A 554 -55.63 -56.43 30.45
C ARG A 554 -56.83 -57.32 30.09
N THR A 555 -56.99 -57.67 28.82
CA THR A 555 -58.14 -58.44 28.31
C THR A 555 -58.25 -59.86 28.93
N PRO A 556 -57.22 -60.73 28.87
CA PRO A 556 -57.26 -62.03 29.53
C PRO A 556 -57.29 -61.92 31.05
N LEU A 557 -56.58 -60.96 31.66
CA LEU A 557 -56.58 -60.75 33.11
C LEU A 557 -57.98 -60.39 33.64
N THR A 558 -58.70 -59.52 32.92
CA THR A 558 -60.09 -59.15 33.23
C THR A 558 -61.03 -60.35 33.11
N THR A 559 -60.79 -61.20 32.11
CA THR A 559 -61.54 -62.44 31.90
C THR A 559 -61.30 -63.44 33.04
N VAL A 560 -60.05 -63.67 33.43
CA VAL A 560 -59.69 -64.52 34.59
C VAL A 560 -60.32 -63.98 35.87
N SER A 561 -60.19 -62.67 36.14
CA SER A 561 -60.70 -62.05 37.35
C SER A 561 -62.24 -62.10 37.45
N SER A 562 -62.95 -61.81 36.36
CA SER A 562 -64.41 -61.87 36.29
C SER A 562 -64.94 -63.30 36.49
N LEU A 563 -64.32 -64.27 35.83
CA LEU A 563 -64.72 -65.68 35.88
C LEU A 563 -64.42 -66.34 37.23
N THR A 564 -63.25 -66.06 37.81
CA THR A 564 -62.91 -66.55 39.17
C THR A 564 -63.78 -65.89 40.25
N SER A 565 -64.09 -64.60 40.11
CA SER A 565 -65.06 -63.90 40.98
C SER A 565 -66.48 -64.47 40.85
N SER A 566 -66.89 -64.87 39.64
CA SER A 566 -68.18 -65.54 39.41
C SER A 566 -68.21 -66.93 40.07
N LEU A 567 -67.13 -67.70 39.99
CA LEU A 567 -66.99 -68.99 40.67
C LEU A 567 -67.07 -68.84 42.19
N ALA A 568 -66.35 -67.85 42.76
CA ALA A 568 -66.31 -67.60 44.21
C ALA A 568 -67.68 -67.18 44.80
N LYS A 569 -68.58 -66.62 43.99
CA LYS A 569 -69.94 -66.24 44.39
C LYS A 569 -70.95 -67.40 44.38
N THR A 570 -70.60 -68.55 43.80
CA THR A 570 -71.44 -69.76 43.80
C THR A 570 -71.16 -70.60 45.03
N VAL A 571 -71.99 -70.44 46.07
CA VAL A 571 -71.96 -71.26 47.29
C VAL A 571 -72.94 -72.42 47.10
N ASN A 572 -72.43 -73.67 47.07
CA ASN A 572 -73.16 -74.95 47.16
C ASN A 572 -73.72 -75.65 45.90
N VAL A 573 -73.02 -75.67 44.76
CA VAL A 573 -73.28 -76.70 43.73
C VAL A 573 -71.96 -77.23 43.15
N THR A 574 -71.32 -78.15 43.86
CA THR A 574 -70.11 -78.82 43.37
C THR A 574 -70.47 -79.85 42.29
N GLY A 575 -69.97 -79.66 41.06
CA GLY A 575 -70.04 -80.64 39.97
C GLY A 575 -70.89 -80.28 38.75
N SER A 576 -71.27 -79.02 38.56
CA SER A 576 -72.08 -78.60 37.40
C SER A 576 -71.24 -78.36 36.13
N GLU A 577 -71.80 -78.64 34.94
CA GLU A 577 -71.20 -78.28 33.62
C GLU A 577 -70.74 -76.81 33.54
N ARG A 578 -71.36 -75.94 34.34
CA ARG A 578 -71.04 -74.51 34.43
C ARG A 578 -69.68 -74.26 35.10
N GLU A 579 -69.32 -74.98 36.17
CA GLU A 579 -67.99 -74.87 36.80
C GLU A 579 -66.89 -75.35 35.86
N GLN A 580 -67.11 -76.47 35.17
CA GLN A 580 -66.18 -76.98 34.16
C GLN A 580 -65.99 -75.99 32.99
N THR A 581 -67.08 -75.34 32.56
CA THR A 581 -67.02 -74.29 31.53
C THR A 581 -66.22 -73.07 32.00
N ILE A 582 -66.42 -72.63 33.25
CA ILE A 582 -65.67 -71.50 33.81
C ILE A 582 -64.18 -71.85 33.98
N LEU A 583 -63.86 -73.03 34.52
CA LEU A 583 -62.48 -73.51 34.64
C LEU A 583 -61.79 -73.64 33.27
N LYS A 584 -62.50 -74.12 32.24
CA LYS A 584 -62.00 -74.19 30.86
C LYS A 584 -61.69 -72.79 30.31
N ARG A 585 -62.55 -71.80 30.57
CA ARG A 585 -62.34 -70.40 30.16
C ARG A 585 -61.23 -69.70 30.92
N VAL A 586 -61.12 -69.91 32.24
CA VAL A 586 -60.00 -69.41 33.05
C VAL A 586 -58.69 -70.01 32.55
N ARG A 587 -58.64 -71.33 32.32
CA ARG A 587 -57.47 -72.02 31.77
C ARG A 587 -57.08 -71.44 30.40
N GLY A 588 -58.06 -71.20 29.52
CA GLY A 588 -57.83 -70.54 28.23
C GLY A 588 -57.27 -69.12 28.37
N ALA A 589 -57.81 -68.31 29.29
CA ALA A 589 -57.33 -66.96 29.53
C ALA A 589 -55.92 -66.90 30.16
N THR A 590 -55.58 -67.82 31.09
CA THR A 590 -54.21 -67.97 31.59
C THR A 590 -53.24 -68.48 30.53
N GLY A 591 -53.68 -69.38 29.64
CA GLY A 591 -52.89 -69.81 28.48
C GLY A 591 -52.57 -68.64 27.55
N ARG A 592 -53.58 -67.82 27.25
CA ARG A 592 -53.42 -66.60 26.44
C ARG A 592 -52.49 -65.58 27.09
N LEU A 593 -52.56 -65.40 28.41
CA LEU A 593 -51.65 -64.50 29.14
C LEU A 593 -50.20 -65.02 29.10
N LYS A 594 -50.01 -66.34 29.22
CA LYS A 594 -48.70 -66.96 29.04
C LYS A 594 -48.14 -66.71 27.63
N GLU A 595 -48.95 -66.88 26.58
CA GLU A 595 -48.56 -66.58 25.20
C GLU A 595 -48.15 -65.11 25.01
N VAL A 596 -48.85 -64.16 25.64
CA VAL A 596 -48.49 -62.73 25.59
C VAL A 596 -47.16 -62.47 26.31
N VAL A 597 -46.96 -63.05 27.49
CA VAL A 597 -45.70 -62.89 28.25
C VAL A 597 -44.52 -63.51 27.51
N ASP A 598 -44.68 -64.72 26.98
CA ASP A 598 -43.65 -65.39 26.19
C ASP A 598 -43.34 -64.56 24.92
N ALA A 599 -44.34 -63.96 24.28
CA ALA A 599 -44.13 -63.05 23.14
C ALA A 599 -43.38 -61.77 23.53
N LEU A 600 -43.65 -61.17 24.70
CA LEU A 600 -42.93 -59.99 25.20
C LEU A 600 -41.46 -60.27 25.49
N LEU A 601 -41.17 -61.43 26.10
CA LEU A 601 -39.81 -61.86 26.37
C LEU A 601 -39.05 -62.07 25.07
N ASN A 602 -39.66 -62.73 24.08
CA ASN A 602 -39.06 -62.91 22.76
C ASN A 602 -38.76 -61.56 22.08
N VAL A 603 -39.68 -60.59 22.09
CA VAL A 603 -39.43 -59.26 21.50
C VAL A 603 -38.32 -58.52 22.25
N SER A 604 -38.29 -58.58 23.59
CA SER A 604 -37.23 -57.95 24.40
C SER A 604 -35.85 -58.58 24.18
N GLU A 605 -35.78 -59.90 23.99
CA GLU A 605 -34.52 -60.60 23.68
C GLU A 605 -33.98 -60.24 22.30
N LEU A 606 -34.87 -60.06 21.32
CA LEU A 606 -34.56 -59.64 19.96
C LEU A 606 -34.13 -58.16 19.89
N ASP A 607 -34.86 -57.23 20.53
CA ASP A 607 -34.53 -55.80 20.58
C ASP A 607 -33.20 -55.51 21.30
N ALA A 608 -32.84 -56.34 22.28
CA ALA A 608 -31.57 -56.21 22.98
C ALA A 608 -30.36 -56.75 22.19
N GLY A 609 -30.58 -57.34 20.99
CA GLY A 609 -29.54 -58.02 20.21
C GLY A 609 -28.89 -59.18 20.97
N LYS A 610 -29.56 -59.71 22.00
CA LYS A 610 -28.98 -60.69 22.96
C LYS A 610 -29.22 -62.13 22.56
N SER A 611 -29.95 -62.39 21.48
CA SER A 611 -30.10 -63.73 20.93
C SER A 611 -28.85 -64.11 20.13
N ASN A 612 -27.84 -64.69 20.79
CA ASN A 612 -26.78 -65.41 20.08
C ASN A 612 -27.43 -66.56 19.29
N LEU A 613 -27.27 -66.57 17.97
CA LEU A 613 -27.63 -67.71 17.13
C LEU A 613 -26.61 -68.84 17.33
N ASP A 614 -27.08 -70.07 17.48
CA ASP A 614 -26.22 -71.25 17.45
C ASP A 614 -25.98 -71.67 15.99
N TRP A 615 -25.02 -71.00 15.35
CA TRP A 615 -24.67 -71.25 13.95
C TRP A 615 -24.08 -72.65 13.77
N ALA A 616 -24.86 -73.56 13.19
CA ALA A 616 -24.42 -74.90 12.85
C ALA A 616 -24.77 -75.25 11.39
N PRO A 617 -24.03 -76.18 10.75
CA PRO A 617 -24.48 -76.79 9.49
C PRO A 617 -25.75 -77.61 9.75
N ILE A 618 -26.89 -77.15 9.23
CA ILE A 618 -28.18 -77.80 9.43
C ILE A 618 -28.66 -78.48 8.15
N ASN A 619 -29.29 -79.64 8.34
CA ASN A 619 -30.04 -80.31 7.28
C ASN A 619 -31.46 -79.73 7.25
N LEU A 620 -31.66 -78.59 6.59
CA LEU A 620 -32.95 -77.90 6.53
C LEU A 620 -34.06 -78.81 5.98
N ARG A 621 -33.77 -79.66 4.99
CA ARG A 621 -34.75 -80.63 4.46
C ARG A 621 -35.34 -81.48 5.59
N SER A 622 -34.51 -81.96 6.52
CA SER A 622 -34.99 -82.77 7.65
C SER A 622 -35.87 -81.99 8.64
N VAL A 623 -35.60 -80.70 8.84
CA VAL A 623 -36.42 -79.80 9.67
C VAL A 623 -37.79 -79.58 9.01
N LEU A 624 -37.79 -79.28 7.71
CA LEU A 624 -39.01 -79.01 6.94
C LEU A 624 -39.92 -80.24 6.85
N VAL A 625 -39.37 -81.42 6.58
CA VAL A 625 -40.16 -82.67 6.52
C VAL A 625 -40.80 -82.98 7.87
N LYS A 626 -40.02 -82.91 8.97
CA LYS A 626 -40.55 -83.09 10.33
C LYS A 626 -41.64 -82.08 10.68
N LEU A 627 -41.54 -80.85 10.17
CA LEU A 627 -42.51 -79.80 10.41
C LEU A 627 -43.81 -80.09 9.65
N VAL A 628 -43.74 -80.40 8.36
CA VAL A 628 -44.91 -80.78 7.55
C VAL A 628 -45.62 -82.00 8.15
N ASP A 629 -44.87 -83.05 8.50
CA ASP A 629 -45.41 -84.27 9.12
C ASP A 629 -46.17 -83.97 10.43
N ARG A 630 -45.68 -83.01 11.22
CA ARG A 630 -46.31 -82.60 12.49
C ARG A 630 -47.66 -81.92 12.28
N PHE A 631 -47.77 -81.06 11.28
CA PHE A 631 -49.02 -80.36 10.98
C PHE A 631 -50.05 -81.28 10.30
N GLU A 632 -49.61 -82.23 9.48
CA GLU A 632 -50.50 -83.23 8.86
C GLU A 632 -51.04 -84.26 9.88
N ASN A 633 -50.23 -84.65 10.88
CA ASN A 633 -50.58 -85.67 11.88
C ASN A 633 -51.07 -85.11 13.23
N SER A 634 -51.35 -83.80 13.34
CA SER A 634 -51.82 -83.24 14.62
C SER A 634 -53.24 -83.73 14.96
N GLU A 635 -53.48 -84.18 16.20
CA GLU A 635 -54.80 -84.63 16.70
C GLU A 635 -55.82 -83.49 16.89
N SER A 636 -55.57 -82.29 16.34
CA SER A 636 -56.48 -81.14 16.48
C SER A 636 -57.68 -81.25 15.50
N GLU A 637 -58.82 -80.65 15.86
CA GLU A 637 -60.08 -80.64 15.08
C GLU A 637 -59.97 -80.02 13.66
N ARG A 638 -58.76 -79.64 13.20
CA ARG A 638 -58.47 -79.11 11.86
C ARG A 638 -57.26 -79.81 11.24
N SER A 639 -57.41 -81.08 10.86
CA SER A 639 -56.46 -81.72 9.94
C SER A 639 -56.48 -80.98 8.60
N VAL A 640 -55.38 -80.31 8.24
CA VAL A 640 -55.25 -79.57 6.98
C VAL A 640 -54.31 -80.34 6.06
N ARG A 641 -54.68 -80.44 4.77
CA ARG A 641 -53.84 -81.05 3.74
C ARG A 641 -52.74 -80.08 3.35
N ILE A 642 -51.48 -80.46 3.50
CA ILE A 642 -50.33 -79.65 3.06
C ILE A 642 -49.84 -80.21 1.73
N ASP A 643 -49.95 -79.43 0.66
CA ASP A 643 -49.36 -79.78 -0.64
C ASP A 643 -47.88 -79.36 -0.64
N ALA A 644 -47.02 -80.25 -0.13
CA ALA A 644 -45.61 -79.98 0.06
C ALA A 644 -44.77 -80.42 -1.15
N LYS A 645 -44.08 -79.46 -1.79
CA LYS A 645 -43.12 -79.71 -2.86
C LYS A 645 -41.73 -79.23 -2.45
N ILE A 646 -40.91 -80.17 -1.96
CA ILE A 646 -39.55 -79.89 -1.47
C ILE A 646 -38.52 -80.38 -2.51
N THR A 647 -38.08 -79.46 -3.37
CA THR A 647 -37.07 -79.71 -4.42
C THR A 647 -35.69 -80.01 -3.81
N ASP A 648 -34.70 -80.49 -4.58
CA ASP A 648 -33.33 -80.66 -4.08
C ASP A 648 -32.68 -79.31 -3.77
N ILE A 649 -32.34 -79.13 -2.50
CA ILE A 649 -31.72 -77.93 -1.92
C ILE A 649 -30.26 -78.30 -1.57
N PRO A 650 -29.27 -77.41 -1.77
CA PRO A 650 -27.90 -77.67 -1.35
C PRO A 650 -27.84 -77.85 0.18
N LEU A 651 -27.16 -78.89 0.64
CA LEU A 651 -26.97 -79.18 2.07
C LEU A 651 -25.47 -79.28 2.37
N PRO A 652 -25.01 -78.82 3.55
CA PRO A 652 -25.76 -78.15 4.61
C PRO A 652 -25.94 -76.64 4.37
N ILE A 653 -26.99 -76.03 4.95
CA ILE A 653 -27.07 -74.57 5.13
C ILE A 653 -26.59 -74.21 6.55
N CYS A 654 -26.02 -73.02 6.75
CA CYS A 654 -25.61 -72.58 8.09
C CYS A 654 -26.77 -71.83 8.76
N GLY A 655 -27.09 -72.17 10.02
CA GLY A 655 -28.10 -71.48 10.80
C GLY A 655 -28.47 -72.20 12.10
N ASP A 656 -29.34 -71.58 12.89
CA ASP A 656 -29.92 -72.19 14.10
C ASP A 656 -31.19 -72.97 13.72
N ALA A 657 -31.10 -74.30 13.78
CA ALA A 657 -32.21 -75.18 13.40
C ALA A 657 -33.49 -74.92 14.21
N ALA A 658 -33.37 -74.66 15.51
CA ALA A 658 -34.52 -74.50 16.40
C ALA A 658 -35.23 -73.16 16.14
N LYS A 659 -34.46 -72.09 15.91
CA LYS A 659 -35.01 -70.77 15.58
C LYS A 659 -35.65 -70.77 14.19
N LEU A 660 -35.00 -71.36 13.18
CA LEU A 660 -35.60 -71.46 11.85
C LEU A 660 -36.86 -72.32 11.85
N GLU A 661 -36.87 -73.44 12.58
CA GLU A 661 -38.09 -74.24 12.79
C GLU A 661 -39.21 -73.39 13.41
N GLN A 662 -38.90 -72.57 14.42
CA GLN A 662 -39.86 -71.65 15.04
C GLN A 662 -40.40 -70.61 14.05
N ALA A 663 -39.54 -69.97 13.27
CA ALA A 663 -39.95 -68.96 12.28
C ALA A 663 -40.89 -69.56 11.23
N ILE A 664 -40.54 -70.73 10.68
CA ILE A 664 -41.32 -71.41 9.65
C ILE A 664 -42.62 -71.96 10.25
N SER A 665 -42.57 -72.53 11.45
CA SER A 665 -43.75 -73.02 12.17
C SER A 665 -44.76 -71.90 12.43
N ASN A 666 -44.31 -70.70 12.78
CA ASN A 666 -45.18 -69.55 13.02
C ASN A 666 -45.90 -69.09 11.75
N VAL A 667 -45.20 -69.06 10.61
CA VAL A 667 -45.80 -68.71 9.32
C VAL A 667 -46.78 -69.80 8.87
N LEU A 668 -46.41 -71.07 9.04
CA LEU A 668 -47.24 -72.23 8.68
C LEU A 668 -48.50 -72.32 9.55
N ASP A 669 -48.39 -72.10 10.86
CA ASP A 669 -49.53 -72.05 11.78
C ASP A 669 -50.49 -70.91 11.41
N ASN A 670 -49.97 -69.73 11.04
CA ASN A 670 -50.82 -68.65 10.50
C ASN A 670 -51.53 -69.06 9.21
N ALA A 671 -50.80 -69.65 8.26
CA ALA A 671 -51.37 -70.12 7.00
C ALA A 671 -52.50 -71.14 7.23
N VAL A 672 -52.31 -72.10 8.13
CA VAL A 672 -53.31 -73.11 8.52
C VAL A 672 -54.51 -72.48 9.22
N ARG A 673 -54.30 -71.55 10.16
CA ARG A 673 -55.38 -70.91 10.92
C ARG A 673 -56.30 -70.05 10.06
N TYR A 674 -55.74 -69.37 9.06
CA TYR A 674 -56.47 -68.43 8.19
C TYR A 674 -56.86 -69.02 6.82
N SER A 675 -56.66 -70.34 6.65
CA SER A 675 -57.16 -71.08 5.49
C SER A 675 -58.69 -71.27 5.52
N ASP A 676 -59.32 -71.28 4.35
CA ASP A 676 -60.72 -71.66 4.22
C ASP A 676 -60.93 -73.15 4.54
N SER A 677 -62.08 -73.50 5.12
CA SER A 677 -62.35 -74.88 5.57
C SER A 677 -62.32 -75.87 4.40
N GLY A 678 -61.44 -76.87 4.47
CA GLY A 678 -61.24 -77.87 3.41
C GLY A 678 -60.28 -77.44 2.30
N SER A 679 -59.74 -76.22 2.34
CA SER A 679 -58.63 -75.80 1.48
C SER A 679 -57.29 -76.30 2.06
N GLY A 680 -56.37 -76.69 1.17
CA GLY A 680 -55.01 -77.07 1.57
C GLY A 680 -54.07 -75.86 1.61
N VAL A 681 -52.97 -75.99 2.35
CA VAL A 681 -51.85 -75.03 2.33
C VAL A 681 -50.81 -75.52 1.34
N ARG A 682 -50.36 -74.69 0.41
CA ARG A 682 -49.25 -75.02 -0.49
C ARG A 682 -47.93 -74.66 0.20
N PHE A 683 -47.00 -75.61 0.20
CA PHE A 683 -45.70 -75.47 0.83
C PHE A 683 -44.60 -75.82 -0.19
N ASP A 684 -44.07 -74.79 -0.87
CA ASP A 684 -43.05 -74.95 -1.89
C ASP A 684 -41.68 -74.59 -1.34
N VAL A 685 -40.67 -75.42 -1.62
CA VAL A 685 -39.28 -75.14 -1.25
C VAL A 685 -38.38 -75.32 -2.47
N GLY A 686 -37.59 -74.28 -2.74
CA GLY A 686 -36.66 -74.26 -3.86
C GLY A 686 -35.50 -73.31 -3.61
N ILE A 687 -34.69 -73.13 -4.66
CA ILE A 687 -33.60 -72.17 -4.68
C ILE A 687 -34.07 -70.96 -5.49
N ASP A 688 -33.91 -69.77 -4.93
CA ASP A 688 -34.12 -68.50 -5.63
C ASP A 688 -32.83 -67.68 -5.52
N GLY A 689 -32.07 -67.61 -6.62
CA GLY A 689 -30.73 -67.03 -6.62
C GLY A 689 -29.76 -67.75 -5.67
N ASP A 690 -29.19 -67.00 -4.73
CA ASP A 690 -28.25 -67.48 -3.70
C ASP A 690 -28.93 -67.82 -2.36
N ALA A 691 -30.26 -67.96 -2.35
CA ALA A 691 -31.03 -68.26 -1.14
C ALA A 691 -31.95 -69.48 -1.32
N VAL A 692 -32.20 -70.19 -0.23
CA VAL A 692 -33.31 -71.13 -0.11
C VAL A 692 -34.58 -70.33 0.09
N CYS A 693 -35.57 -70.52 -0.80
CA CYS A 693 -36.89 -69.92 -0.70
C CYS A 693 -37.89 -70.96 -0.20
N ILE A 694 -38.54 -70.66 0.92
CA ILE A 694 -39.65 -71.44 1.49
C ILE A 694 -40.91 -70.58 1.32
N SER A 695 -41.76 -70.96 0.36
CA SER A 695 -42.99 -70.27 -0.01
C SER A 695 -44.19 -70.99 0.60
N ILE A 696 -44.90 -70.32 1.49
CA ILE A 696 -46.11 -70.81 2.16
C ILE A 696 -47.30 -70.01 1.64
N VAL A 697 -48.24 -70.69 0.99
CA VAL A 697 -49.42 -70.05 0.37
C VAL A 697 -50.69 -70.68 0.92
N ASN A 698 -51.58 -69.86 1.45
CA ASN A 698 -52.93 -70.27 1.85
C ASN A 698 -54.00 -69.48 1.12
N SER A 699 -55.13 -70.14 0.88
CA SER A 699 -56.37 -69.44 0.48
C SER A 699 -57.01 -68.78 1.69
N GLY A 700 -57.86 -67.77 1.48
CA GLY A 700 -58.59 -67.11 2.57
C GLY A 700 -58.91 -65.66 2.24
N SER A 701 -59.23 -64.87 3.28
CA SER A 701 -59.45 -63.43 3.08
C SER A 701 -58.16 -62.72 2.70
N SER A 702 -58.21 -61.94 1.62
CA SER A 702 -57.06 -61.16 1.14
C SER A 702 -56.72 -60.01 2.08
N LEU A 703 -55.43 -59.67 2.16
CA LEU A 703 -54.93 -58.51 2.88
C LEU A 703 -54.92 -57.29 1.93
N SER A 704 -55.30 -56.12 2.44
CA SER A 704 -55.08 -54.84 1.73
C SER A 704 -53.61 -54.43 1.76
N ASP A 705 -53.19 -53.54 0.86
CA ASP A 705 -51.80 -53.04 0.78
C ASP A 705 -51.32 -52.45 2.11
N ASP A 706 -52.19 -51.69 2.80
CA ASP A 706 -51.89 -51.15 4.13
C ASP A 706 -51.72 -52.25 5.18
N GLN A 707 -52.51 -53.33 5.10
CA GLN A 707 -52.39 -54.47 6.01
C GLN A 707 -51.10 -55.24 5.77
N ILE A 708 -50.68 -55.43 4.52
CA ILE A 708 -49.43 -56.12 4.16
C ILE A 708 -48.21 -55.42 4.79
N ILE A 709 -48.20 -54.09 4.83
CA ILE A 709 -47.11 -53.31 5.43
C ILE A 709 -47.06 -53.51 6.96
N GLN A 710 -48.21 -53.77 7.59
CA GLN A 710 -48.34 -53.78 9.05
C GLN A 710 -48.35 -55.21 9.63
N VAL A 711 -48.66 -56.26 8.87
CA VAL A 711 -48.79 -57.66 9.38
C VAL A 711 -47.53 -58.25 9.99
N THR A 712 -46.35 -57.73 9.66
CA THR A 712 -45.09 -58.14 10.28
C THR A 712 -44.72 -57.31 11.52
N LYS A 713 -45.53 -56.32 11.91
CA LYS A 713 -45.31 -55.56 13.15
C LYS A 713 -45.85 -56.34 14.36
N PRO A 714 -45.16 -56.30 15.52
CA PRO A 714 -45.64 -56.95 16.74
C PRO A 714 -47.05 -56.48 17.13
N PHE A 715 -47.89 -57.42 17.57
CA PHE A 715 -49.26 -57.18 18.06
C PHE A 715 -50.26 -56.66 17.02
N TYR A 716 -49.87 -56.51 15.76
CA TYR A 716 -50.79 -56.10 14.71
C TYR A 716 -51.74 -57.25 14.32
N ARG A 717 -53.02 -56.93 14.15
CA ARG A 717 -54.07 -57.85 13.70
C ARG A 717 -54.95 -57.15 12.67
N ALA A 718 -55.19 -57.80 11.53
CA ALA A 718 -56.09 -57.26 10.51
C ALA A 718 -57.57 -57.44 10.96
N ASP A 719 -58.32 -56.33 11.03
CA ASP A 719 -59.68 -56.29 11.63
C ASP A 719 -60.79 -57.05 10.88
N ASN A 720 -60.56 -57.48 9.63
CA ASN A 720 -61.62 -58.02 8.75
C ASN A 720 -61.93 -59.54 8.88
N LEU A 721 -61.51 -60.21 9.95
CA LEU A 721 -61.68 -61.67 10.12
C LEU A 721 -62.38 -62.09 11.44
N ALA A 722 -63.25 -61.23 11.98
CA ALA A 722 -63.77 -61.31 13.35
C ALA A 722 -64.85 -62.38 13.65
N THR A 723 -65.19 -63.32 12.75
CA THR A 723 -66.27 -64.31 13.00
C THR A 723 -65.81 -65.76 13.20
N ARG A 724 -64.51 -66.06 13.22
CA ARG A 724 -64.00 -67.39 13.62
C ARG A 724 -63.21 -67.30 14.93
N SER A 725 -63.68 -68.06 15.91
CA SER A 725 -63.15 -68.31 17.27
C SER A 725 -61.66 -68.02 17.49
N GLU A 726 -61.41 -67.23 18.54
CA GLU A 726 -60.15 -66.65 19.03
C GLU A 726 -58.98 -67.63 19.26
N SER A 727 -57.80 -67.28 18.71
CA SER A 727 -56.48 -67.61 19.28
C SER A 727 -55.36 -66.96 18.44
N GLY A 728 -54.61 -66.02 19.02
CA GLY A 728 -53.41 -65.42 18.41
C GLY A 728 -53.08 -64.02 18.93
N VAL A 729 -51.86 -63.81 19.43
CA VAL A 729 -51.37 -62.53 20.00
C VAL A 729 -50.89 -61.54 18.93
N GLY A 730 -50.78 -61.96 17.66
CA GLY A 730 -50.34 -61.09 16.56
C GLY A 730 -48.82 -60.84 16.53
N VAL A 731 -48.02 -61.70 17.16
CA VAL A 731 -46.55 -61.55 17.24
C VAL A 731 -45.80 -62.57 16.38
N GLY A 732 -46.49 -63.61 15.88
CA GLY A 732 -45.87 -64.72 15.16
C GLY A 732 -45.09 -64.31 13.92
N LEU A 733 -45.67 -63.47 13.05
CA LEU A 733 -44.99 -62.97 11.84
C LEU A 733 -43.85 -62.00 12.17
N ALA A 734 -43.98 -61.20 13.23
CA ALA A 734 -42.92 -60.32 13.69
C ALA A 734 -41.69 -61.10 14.21
N ILE A 735 -41.93 -62.18 14.96
CA ILE A 735 -40.89 -63.11 15.43
C ILE A 735 -40.25 -63.83 14.23
N SER A 736 -41.05 -64.32 13.29
CA SER A 736 -40.53 -64.96 12.08
C SER A 736 -39.64 -64.01 11.29
N LYS A 737 -40.06 -62.75 11.11
CA LYS A 737 -39.26 -61.72 10.43
C LYS A 737 -37.93 -61.49 11.14
N ALA A 738 -37.94 -61.25 12.45
CA ALA A 738 -36.73 -61.00 13.22
C ALA A 738 -35.78 -62.20 13.23
N ILE A 739 -36.29 -63.43 13.35
CA ILE A 739 -35.46 -64.64 13.27
C ILE A 739 -34.82 -64.77 11.89
N VAL A 740 -35.59 -64.54 10.82
CA VAL A 740 -35.09 -64.64 9.45
C VAL A 740 -34.04 -63.56 9.17
N GLU A 741 -34.25 -62.33 9.64
CA GLU A 741 -33.28 -61.22 9.52
C GLU A 741 -32.00 -61.48 10.32
N LEU A 742 -32.09 -62.10 11.51
CA LEU A 742 -30.90 -62.56 12.26
C LEU A 742 -30.09 -63.61 11.50
N HIS A 743 -30.73 -64.38 10.62
CA HIS A 743 -30.07 -65.32 9.71
C HIS A 743 -29.68 -64.68 8.37
N GLU A 744 -29.63 -63.34 8.30
CA GLU A 744 -29.31 -62.57 7.09
C GLU A 744 -30.29 -62.80 5.92
N GLY A 745 -31.48 -63.34 6.23
CA GLY A 745 -32.53 -63.64 5.29
C GLY A 745 -33.59 -62.55 5.18
N SER A 746 -34.67 -62.83 4.46
CA SER A 746 -35.81 -61.92 4.34
C SER A 746 -37.14 -62.66 4.37
N LEU A 747 -38.13 -62.11 5.08
CA LEU A 747 -39.52 -62.57 5.07
C LEU A 747 -40.36 -61.59 4.24
N LEU A 748 -40.88 -62.05 3.11
CA LEU A 748 -41.79 -61.29 2.25
C LEU A 748 -43.21 -61.80 2.40
N VAL A 749 -44.16 -60.89 2.58
CA VAL A 749 -45.59 -61.21 2.70
C VAL A 749 -46.36 -60.45 1.62
N GLY A 750 -47.27 -61.13 0.93
CA GLY A 750 -48.11 -60.52 -0.10
C GLY A 750 -49.50 -61.17 -0.18
N ALA A 751 -50.44 -60.44 -0.77
CA ALA A 751 -51.74 -60.98 -1.15
C ALA A 751 -51.65 -61.78 -2.45
N ILE A 752 -52.49 -62.79 -2.60
CA ILE A 752 -52.65 -63.52 -3.88
C ILE A 752 -53.91 -63.06 -4.61
N PRO A 753 -53.91 -62.99 -5.95
CA PRO A 753 -55.05 -62.52 -6.74
C PRO A 753 -56.35 -63.29 -6.50
N GLU A 754 -56.27 -64.59 -6.22
CA GLU A 754 -57.44 -65.45 -5.97
C GLU A 754 -58.01 -65.34 -4.54
N GLY A 755 -57.38 -64.54 -3.66
CA GLY A 755 -57.74 -64.40 -2.26
C GLY A 755 -56.93 -65.31 -1.34
N GLY A 756 -56.24 -64.71 -0.37
CA GLY A 756 -55.39 -65.40 0.61
C GLY A 756 -54.06 -64.68 0.82
N MET A 757 -53.06 -65.39 1.33
CA MET A 757 -51.74 -64.85 1.67
C MET A 757 -50.63 -65.76 1.13
N ARG A 758 -49.57 -65.13 0.63
CA ARG A 758 -48.28 -65.76 0.32
C ARG A 758 -47.21 -65.19 1.23
N ALA A 759 -46.45 -66.07 1.88
CA ALA A 759 -45.28 -65.73 2.67
C ALA A 759 -44.05 -66.47 2.14
N ASP A 760 -43.05 -65.72 1.70
CA ASP A 760 -41.78 -66.24 1.20
C ASP A 760 -40.68 -65.97 2.24
N ILE A 761 -40.11 -67.05 2.80
CA ILE A 761 -38.94 -67.00 3.68
C ILE A 761 -37.70 -67.29 2.83
N LEU A 762 -36.78 -66.34 2.76
CA LEU A 762 -35.52 -66.42 2.03
C LEU A 762 -34.37 -66.57 3.03
N ILE A 763 -33.61 -67.67 2.95
CA ILE A 763 -32.43 -67.92 3.78
C ILE A 763 -31.20 -68.08 2.88
N PRO A 764 -30.12 -67.28 3.04
CA PRO A 764 -28.92 -67.38 2.21
C PRO A 764 -28.25 -68.76 2.26
N LEU A 765 -27.70 -69.21 1.12
CA LEU A 765 -26.96 -70.49 1.00
C LEU A 765 -25.53 -70.42 1.56
N SER A 766 -24.95 -69.22 1.64
CA SER A 766 -23.64 -68.94 2.21
C SER A 766 -23.71 -67.77 3.19
N HIS A 767 -23.05 -67.90 4.33
CA HIS A 767 -22.77 -66.76 5.21
C HIS A 767 -21.66 -65.91 4.56
N GLY A 768 -21.78 -64.59 4.62
CA GLY A 768 -20.74 -63.67 4.18
C GLY A 768 -19.48 -63.76 5.04
#